data_AF-A0A1K1SL02-F1
#
_entry.id   AF-A0A1K1SL02-F1
#
_cell.length_a   1.000
_cell.length_b   1.000
_cell.length_c   1.000
_cell.angle_alpha   90.00
_cell.angle_beta   90.00
_cell.angle_gamma   90.00
#
_symmetry.space_group_name_H-M   'P 1'
#
loop_
_entity.id
_entity.type
_entity.pdbx_description
1 polymer ?
#
loop_
_entity_poly.entity_id
_entity_poly.type
_entity_poly.pdbx_seq_one_letter_code
_entity_poly.pdbx_strand_id
1 'polypeptide(L)'
;MHVFVRTIVFFMTLTLTATNVSGQHETTGQPPTIMPPSPNAFAITRYGGIHVGLQTGTPQIDIPLFKISAKNLDLPVSLFYTSNGVKVDEIASRTGMSWVLHAGGVITRMVVDDPDESGTPATTPNFAVQDRALLNWLDAASLGNGDRNDLSPDFFNFNFNGYSGKFIIKGNKVIPIEKTSLKFETIFGSGLSLGYAFKITDPAGISYYFGEGNSTESSQTSSFGTDGCGRNYGTPVNTSWYLSRIVHPNGDAITFNYQQLTLYSYATGVSQTLTKLTNSTQIPCTSGARCEYIPDGDCKSLATVNAVYLTDIVSSDGEKVIFTYTSRTDLPGDVLLDKMSLYYPGDAVNAVKTAQLTYVYATATGYTNSYTDAILKLRPFLIAMTIQDKNKTNIQRHSFQYNDMNALPPRLSFSQDHFGYFNGASNINLLPTPTVASQKTLFPMAYANREPEFSYGSKGMLTKVIYPTGGYDTIIYAAPTRYVTEPAPSIATVLSATAQGNSSGVPVTNISEVMTATNLVEGNARLGVEFIYGGNPDELDFHNHANVYFTDITTNKVVFSTDMNSDNPSQVLNVSLELNHQYSVKVVAYGNYTIGNIVLTYYRSAGMVSYNKPTGGIVIDKVKTYDPTSNKFNTKRYYYAALSDLTKSTGRMTFNPKYDSYSSVKVNCPGTICHYGSCDYTILTSYSLLNLYAFSQAHICFQKVVEAIGENFEGGGVEHVYETAADQPGEIVMGQDILTSLFSNNGYMNGKETQSLSISKNSATGVFLPVKLTTTEYVEDSRLSELYYGYTVRKVYEVGCQSTIPSTYEIGAYDVKRHYIFSRWIYPSSVTTTTYDVNGQNPFTTTISYGYNNIQHLLPTTVSQTNSKQEVMKMVYQYPQDVNTSQLDATTTEGITALINKHIQPAIITEQYRGSILTNRLVQNYKVWDNGLVAMQNIQTQEGTFPLETRVEFKKYGTTGNILEQSKVNAASQVTLWGYNNRYPVAIVTGSDYATVAALVNLTVLQAPASEAVLKAELSKLRNGLKGKAQVITATYIPSIGITSKIDVAGIEEFYEYDSFQRLRLIRDRNNNIIKQFCYNYAGMPLGCPDAGF
;
A
#
# COMPACT_ATOMS: atom_id res chain seq x y z
N MET A 1 53.58 52.88 -30.42
CA MET A 1 52.96 53.94 -31.25
C MET A 1 51.80 53.29 -32.00
N HIS A 2 50.51 53.43 -31.69
CA HIS A 2 49.68 54.10 -30.67
C HIS A 2 48.37 53.24 -30.56
N VAL A 3 47.92 52.78 -29.37
CA VAL A 3 46.84 53.33 -28.46
C VAL A 3 45.43 52.74 -28.74
N PHE A 4 44.93 51.76 -27.95
CA PHE A 4 44.00 51.79 -26.76
C PHE A 4 42.51 52.01 -27.14
N VAL A 5 41.50 51.22 -26.69
CA VAL A 5 41.05 50.97 -25.29
C VAL A 5 40.52 49.54 -25.05
N ARG A 6 40.72 49.06 -23.81
CA ARG A 6 40.52 47.71 -23.25
C ARG A 6 39.07 47.40 -22.84
N THR A 7 38.64 46.14 -23.01
CA THR A 7 37.86 45.38 -22.02
C THR A 7 38.36 43.94 -22.05
N ILE A 8 38.86 43.46 -20.91
CA ILE A 8 39.74 42.29 -20.79
C ILE A 8 38.90 41.01 -20.62
N VAL A 9 39.05 40.14 -21.61
CA VAL A 9 38.86 38.68 -21.58
C VAL A 9 40.27 38.09 -21.58
N PHE A 10 40.59 37.08 -20.76
CA PHE A 10 41.84 36.33 -20.93
C PHE A 10 41.63 34.83 -20.73
N PHE A 11 42.10 34.09 -21.74
CA PHE A 11 42.20 32.65 -21.90
C PHE A 11 43.60 32.18 -21.49
N MET A 12 43.76 30.92 -21.04
CA MET A 12 44.94 30.13 -21.40
C MET A 12 44.63 28.62 -21.43
N THR A 13 44.99 28.01 -22.55
CA THR A 13 44.88 26.59 -22.95
C THR A 13 46.15 25.80 -22.64
N LEU A 14 46.04 24.50 -22.31
CA LEU A 14 46.94 23.46 -22.82
C LEU A 14 46.27 22.09 -22.89
N THR A 15 46.59 21.36 -23.96
CA THR A 15 46.00 20.15 -24.55
C THR A 15 46.60 18.83 -24.04
N LEU A 16 45.76 17.81 -23.82
CA LEU A 16 46.03 16.40 -24.17
C LEU A 16 44.69 15.67 -24.42
N THR A 17 44.63 14.93 -25.53
CA THR A 17 43.42 14.47 -26.24
C THR A 17 42.89 13.11 -25.78
N ALA A 18 41.57 13.03 -25.49
CA ALA A 18 40.71 11.89 -25.84
C ALA A 18 39.21 12.29 -25.78
N THR A 19 38.54 12.17 -26.93
CA THR A 19 37.10 11.98 -27.25
C THR A 19 35.98 12.29 -26.23
N ASN A 20 35.01 13.06 -26.77
CA ASN A 20 33.58 13.20 -26.48
C ASN A 20 33.15 13.90 -25.18
N VAL A 21 33.05 15.23 -25.28
CA VAL A 21 32.44 16.10 -24.27
C VAL A 21 31.18 16.75 -24.83
N SER A 22 30.04 16.43 -24.21
CA SER A 22 28.75 17.12 -24.36
C SER A 22 28.70 18.34 -23.43
N GLY A 23 28.16 19.46 -23.93
CA GLY A 23 28.04 20.71 -23.18
C GLY A 23 27.00 20.69 -22.06
N GLN A 24 27.30 21.40 -20.95
CA GLN A 24 26.47 21.65 -19.77
C GLN A 24 25.89 23.07 -19.75
N HIS A 25 24.63 23.21 -19.31
CA HIS A 25 24.04 24.29 -18.47
C HIS A 25 22.55 23.88 -18.22
N GLU A 26 21.88 23.95 -17.05
CA GLU A 26 21.95 24.76 -15.82
C GLU A 26 21.54 23.97 -14.55
N THR A 27 21.88 24.50 -13.38
CA THR A 27 21.63 23.97 -12.03
C THR A 27 20.29 24.44 -11.42
N THR A 28 19.72 23.67 -10.47
CA THR A 28 19.15 24.11 -9.14
C THR A 28 17.70 23.69 -8.74
N GLY A 29 17.58 22.91 -7.63
CA GLY A 29 16.51 22.98 -6.60
C GLY A 29 15.22 22.13 -6.72
N GLN A 30 15.26 20.81 -6.47
CA GLN A 30 14.09 19.89 -6.38
C GLN A 30 14.45 18.73 -5.39
N PRO A 31 13.52 17.83 -4.95
CA PRO A 31 13.76 16.73 -3.97
C PRO A 31 15.01 15.88 -4.32
N PRO A 32 15.39 14.83 -3.57
CA PRO A 32 16.09 13.74 -4.21
C PRO A 32 15.21 13.25 -5.37
N THR A 33 15.47 13.83 -6.53
CA THR A 33 15.32 13.20 -7.80
C THR A 33 16.27 12.01 -7.71
N ILE A 34 15.73 10.83 -7.99
CA ILE A 34 16.52 9.71 -8.52
C ILE A 34 17.47 10.33 -9.56
N MET A 35 18.68 9.83 -9.76
CA MET A 35 19.42 10.21 -10.98
C MET A 35 18.85 9.37 -12.13
N PRO A 36 17.88 9.84 -12.94
CA PRO A 36 17.72 9.28 -14.25
C PRO A 36 18.97 9.65 -15.08
N PRO A 37 19.30 8.85 -16.10
CA PRO A 37 20.22 9.29 -17.15
C PRO A 37 19.72 10.61 -17.79
N SER A 38 20.61 11.29 -18.51
CA SER A 38 20.46 12.67 -19.02
C SER A 38 19.10 13.00 -19.67
N PRO A 39 18.68 14.28 -19.78
CA PRO A 39 17.34 14.68 -20.27
C PRO A 39 16.94 14.16 -21.67
N ASN A 40 17.91 13.88 -22.56
CA ASN A 40 17.64 13.17 -23.82
C ASN A 40 17.35 11.67 -23.62
N ALA A 41 17.78 11.09 -22.50
CA ALA A 41 17.46 9.75 -22.04
C ALA A 41 16.21 9.68 -21.13
N PHE A 42 15.82 10.77 -20.44
CA PHE A 42 14.55 10.84 -19.68
C PHE A 42 13.32 11.22 -20.55
N ALA A 43 13.54 11.81 -21.72
CA ALA A 43 12.46 12.08 -22.68
C ALA A 43 12.02 10.84 -23.49
N ILE A 44 12.74 9.71 -23.41
CA ILE A 44 12.46 8.49 -24.20
C ILE A 44 11.51 7.51 -23.48
N THR A 45 11.25 7.67 -22.18
CA THR A 45 10.39 6.75 -21.39
C THR A 45 9.05 7.36 -21.00
N ARG A 46 8.53 8.34 -21.74
CA ARG A 46 7.27 8.98 -21.33
C ARG A 46 6.04 8.08 -21.39
N TYR A 47 6.12 6.89 -21.99
CA TYR A 47 5.20 5.79 -21.74
C TYR A 47 5.94 4.48 -22.01
N GLY A 48 6.13 3.65 -20.99
CA GLY A 48 6.76 2.34 -21.12
C GLY A 48 7.12 1.73 -19.77
N GLY A 49 6.18 1.02 -19.15
CA GLY A 49 6.42 0.18 -17.98
C GLY A 49 5.50 0.46 -16.80
N ILE A 50 5.11 -0.62 -16.14
CA ILE A 50 4.28 -0.63 -14.93
C ILE A 50 5.20 -0.62 -13.71
N HIS A 51 4.95 0.29 -12.76
CA HIS A 51 5.69 0.31 -11.49
C HIS A 51 5.22 -0.84 -10.59
N VAL A 52 6.11 -1.32 -9.72
CA VAL A 52 5.81 -2.44 -8.82
C VAL A 52 6.18 -2.04 -7.41
N GLY A 53 5.24 -2.22 -6.46
CA GLY A 53 5.56 -2.21 -5.05
C GLY A 53 6.43 -3.42 -4.75
N LEU A 54 7.75 -3.26 -4.79
CA LEU A 54 8.69 -4.38 -4.85
C LEU A 54 8.51 -5.35 -3.68
N GLN A 55 8.39 -4.82 -2.47
CA GLN A 55 8.26 -5.63 -1.25
C GLN A 55 6.96 -6.46 -1.20
N THR A 56 5.90 -6.05 -1.90
CA THR A 56 4.58 -6.71 -1.91
C THR A 56 4.24 -7.35 -3.26
N GLY A 57 5.06 -7.11 -4.29
CA GLY A 57 4.85 -7.52 -5.66
C GLY A 57 3.65 -6.87 -6.39
N THR A 58 3.14 -5.77 -5.85
CA THR A 58 1.89 -5.14 -6.30
C THR A 58 2.07 -4.32 -7.58
N PRO A 59 1.28 -4.51 -8.66
CA PRO A 59 1.20 -3.57 -9.78
C PRO A 59 0.78 -2.17 -9.31
N GLN A 60 1.49 -1.15 -9.75
CA GLN A 60 1.17 0.27 -9.55
C GLN A 60 1.15 0.95 -10.93
N ILE A 61 -0.05 1.21 -11.45
CA ILE A 61 -0.23 1.84 -12.76
C ILE A 61 -0.89 3.18 -12.55
N ASP A 62 -0.19 4.26 -12.87
CA ASP A 62 -0.69 5.62 -12.77
C ASP A 62 -0.93 6.20 -14.18
N ILE A 63 -2.18 6.57 -14.47
CA ILE A 63 -2.55 7.20 -15.74
C ILE A 63 -2.91 8.66 -15.47
N PRO A 64 -1.97 9.60 -15.69
CA PRO A 64 -2.20 11.02 -15.47
C PRO A 64 -3.21 11.57 -16.50
N LEU A 65 -4.21 12.32 -16.02
CA LEU A 65 -5.30 12.84 -16.85
C LEU A 65 -5.12 14.32 -17.14
N PHE A 66 -5.07 15.12 -16.07
CA PHE A 66 -4.89 16.56 -16.11
C PHE A 66 -4.30 17.04 -14.78
N LYS A 67 -3.91 18.31 -14.75
CA LYS A 67 -3.34 18.97 -13.59
C LYS A 67 -4.16 20.22 -13.37
N ILE A 68 -4.72 20.36 -12.17
CA ILE A 68 -5.41 21.57 -11.75
C ILE A 68 -4.36 22.46 -11.11
N SER A 69 -4.19 23.67 -11.63
CA SER A 69 -3.17 24.58 -11.16
C SER A 69 -3.82 25.86 -10.68
N ALA A 70 -3.66 26.16 -9.40
CA ALA A 70 -3.69 27.54 -8.95
C ALA A 70 -2.30 28.16 -9.16
N LYS A 71 -2.13 29.42 -8.79
CA LYS A 71 -0.88 30.13 -9.03
C LYS A 71 0.33 29.50 -8.30
N ASN A 72 0.21 29.24 -6.99
CA ASN A 72 1.26 28.59 -6.19
C ASN A 72 0.93 27.12 -5.81
N LEU A 73 -0.15 26.54 -6.35
CA LEU A 73 -0.58 25.19 -6.02
C LEU A 73 -0.82 24.38 -7.28
N ASP A 74 -0.43 23.11 -7.21
CA ASP A 74 -0.55 22.17 -8.30
C ASP A 74 -1.14 20.86 -7.77
N LEU A 75 -2.24 20.42 -8.36
CA LEU A 75 -2.91 19.17 -8.02
C LEU A 75 -2.98 18.26 -9.26
N PRO A 76 -2.21 17.17 -9.31
CA PRO A 76 -2.38 16.16 -10.35
C PRO A 76 -3.69 15.40 -10.14
N VAL A 77 -4.37 15.08 -11.25
CA VAL A 77 -5.51 14.17 -11.27
C VAL A 77 -5.19 12.98 -12.17
N SER A 78 -5.25 11.78 -11.60
CA SER A 78 -4.89 10.53 -12.28
C SER A 78 -5.82 9.36 -11.90
N LEU A 79 -5.83 8.32 -12.75
CA LEU A 79 -6.39 7.03 -12.39
C LEU A 79 -5.28 6.07 -12.01
N PHE A 80 -5.44 5.41 -10.86
CA PHE A 80 -4.46 4.50 -10.30
C PHE A 80 -5.02 3.08 -10.22
N TYR A 81 -4.29 2.08 -10.73
CA TYR A 81 -4.60 0.67 -10.55
C TYR A 81 -3.63 0.03 -9.58
N THR A 82 -4.17 -0.70 -8.61
CA THR A 82 -3.41 -1.46 -7.62
C THR A 82 -4.19 -2.69 -7.16
N SER A 83 -3.59 -3.87 -7.20
CA SER A 83 -4.23 -5.12 -6.77
C SER A 83 -3.23 -6.25 -6.55
N ASN A 84 -3.42 -7.03 -5.49
CA ASN A 84 -2.74 -8.32 -5.26
C ASN A 84 -3.69 -9.51 -5.48
N GLY A 85 -4.73 -9.33 -6.31
CA GLY A 85 -5.82 -10.29 -6.48
C GLY A 85 -7.15 -9.67 -6.08
N VAL A 86 -8.23 -10.09 -6.73
CA VAL A 86 -9.59 -9.70 -6.36
C VAL A 86 -10.08 -10.61 -5.24
N LYS A 87 -10.39 -10.05 -4.06
CA LYS A 87 -11.00 -10.84 -2.98
C LYS A 87 -12.45 -11.17 -3.33
N VAL A 88 -12.93 -12.34 -2.90
CA VAL A 88 -14.29 -12.80 -3.23
C VAL A 88 -15.35 -11.80 -2.75
N ASP A 89 -15.17 -11.23 -1.57
CA ASP A 89 -16.12 -10.30 -0.95
C ASP A 89 -15.89 -8.82 -1.34
N GLU A 90 -14.86 -8.53 -2.14
CA GLU A 90 -14.48 -7.17 -2.55
C GLU A 90 -15.57 -6.44 -3.34
N ILE A 91 -15.69 -5.13 -3.12
CA ILE A 91 -16.54 -4.22 -3.88
C ILE A 91 -15.66 -3.28 -4.71
N ALA A 92 -16.04 -3.08 -5.97
CA ALA A 92 -15.39 -2.11 -6.84
C ALA A 92 -15.54 -0.68 -6.30
N SER A 93 -14.48 0.11 -6.43
CA SER A 93 -14.58 1.56 -6.24
C SER A 93 -15.49 2.20 -7.30
N ARG A 94 -15.71 3.52 -7.18
CA ARG A 94 -16.44 4.28 -8.21
C ARG A 94 -15.73 4.33 -9.57
N THR A 95 -14.47 3.90 -9.67
CA THR A 95 -13.74 3.80 -10.94
C THR A 95 -13.60 2.37 -11.45
N GLY A 96 -14.27 1.40 -10.83
CA GLY A 96 -14.27 -0.02 -11.21
C GLY A 96 -13.36 -0.89 -10.35
N MET A 97 -13.36 -2.20 -10.61
CA MET A 97 -12.55 -3.17 -9.85
C MET A 97 -11.07 -2.79 -9.85
N SER A 98 -10.50 -2.63 -8.65
CA SER A 98 -9.09 -2.32 -8.36
C SER A 98 -8.52 -1.02 -8.97
N TRP A 99 -9.37 -0.16 -9.52
CA TRP A 99 -9.01 1.20 -9.91
C TRP A 99 -9.39 2.18 -8.80
N VAL A 100 -8.67 3.29 -8.68
CA VAL A 100 -8.95 4.39 -7.74
C VAL A 100 -8.70 5.71 -8.46
N LEU A 101 -9.53 6.72 -8.18
CA LEU A 101 -9.29 8.09 -8.62
C LEU A 101 -8.34 8.78 -7.64
N HIS A 102 -7.19 9.24 -8.13
CA HIS A 102 -6.30 10.14 -7.39
C HIS A 102 -6.65 11.57 -7.76
N ALA A 103 -7.55 12.19 -6.99
CA ALA A 103 -8.00 13.56 -7.17
C ALA A 103 -8.22 14.25 -5.81
N GLY A 104 -7.20 14.26 -4.97
CA GLY A 104 -7.24 14.84 -3.63
C GLY A 104 -6.57 13.95 -2.59
N GLY A 105 -7.25 13.74 -1.47
CA GLY A 105 -6.78 12.88 -0.38
C GLY A 105 -7.87 12.59 0.63
N VAL A 106 -7.60 11.66 1.53
CA VAL A 106 -8.57 11.21 2.55
C VAL A 106 -7.85 10.81 3.83
N ILE A 107 -8.50 11.09 4.96
CA ILE A 107 -8.21 10.50 6.26
C ILE A 107 -9.29 9.45 6.52
N THR A 108 -8.91 8.21 6.76
CA THR A 108 -9.82 7.09 7.08
C THR A 108 -9.60 6.64 8.52
N ARG A 109 -10.63 6.09 9.16
CA ARG A 109 -10.58 5.63 10.54
C ARG A 109 -10.99 4.16 10.64
N MET A 110 -10.23 3.44 11.45
CA MET A 110 -10.61 2.13 11.96
C MET A 110 -11.04 2.32 13.42
N VAL A 111 -12.32 2.12 13.68
CA VAL A 111 -12.88 2.18 15.04
C VAL A 111 -12.52 0.88 15.77
N VAL A 112 -11.88 1.02 16.92
CA VAL A 112 -11.57 -0.06 17.85
C VAL A 112 -12.45 0.15 19.06
N ASP A 113 -13.31 -0.83 19.37
CA ASP A 113 -14.29 -0.70 20.45
C ASP A 113 -15.34 0.40 20.16
N ASP A 114 -15.18 1.60 20.73
CA ASP A 114 -16.06 2.75 20.58
C ASP A 114 -15.36 3.95 19.97
N PRO A 115 -16.09 4.85 19.30
CA PRO A 115 -15.48 6.05 18.76
C PRO A 115 -14.89 6.93 19.87
N ASP A 116 -13.60 7.28 19.76
CA ASP A 116 -12.83 8.17 20.66
C ASP A 116 -13.59 9.43 21.15
N GLU A 117 -14.46 10.04 20.31
CA GLU A 117 -15.23 11.24 20.65
C GLU A 117 -16.43 10.98 21.58
N SER A 118 -16.86 9.72 21.68
CA SER A 118 -18.07 9.30 22.39
C SER A 118 -17.78 8.31 23.53
N GLY A 119 -16.66 7.59 23.47
CA GLY A 119 -16.18 6.71 24.53
C GLY A 119 -15.55 7.51 25.68
N THR A 120 -15.64 6.99 26.90
CA THR A 120 -14.87 7.53 28.03
C THR A 120 -13.53 6.80 28.08
N PRO A 121 -12.37 7.46 27.88
CA PRO A 121 -11.09 6.75 27.92
C PRO A 121 -10.88 6.03 29.26
N ALA A 122 -10.62 4.73 29.20
CA ALA A 122 -10.45 3.94 30.40
C ALA A 122 -9.19 4.36 31.17
N THR A 123 -9.31 4.65 32.46
CA THR A 123 -8.13 4.81 33.32
C THR A 123 -7.42 3.47 33.46
N THR A 124 -6.12 3.41 33.21
CA THR A 124 -5.35 2.17 33.37
C THR A 124 -5.31 1.75 34.84
N PRO A 125 -5.82 0.56 35.21
CA PRO A 125 -5.77 0.08 36.59
C PRO A 125 -4.38 -0.51 36.90
N ASN A 126 -4.09 -0.66 38.19
CA ASN A 126 -2.90 -1.37 38.63
C ASN A 126 -3.17 -2.89 38.68
N PHE A 127 -2.84 -3.60 37.61
CA PHE A 127 -3.03 -5.06 37.52
C PHE A 127 -2.22 -5.87 38.55
N ALA A 128 -1.20 -5.29 39.19
CA ALA A 128 -0.44 -5.96 40.24
C ALA A 128 -1.22 -6.04 41.57
N VAL A 129 -2.26 -5.22 41.74
CA VAL A 129 -3.10 -5.18 42.94
C VAL A 129 -4.49 -5.71 42.59
N GLN A 130 -4.79 -6.93 43.04
CA GLN A 130 -6.09 -7.58 42.80
C GLN A 130 -7.16 -7.10 43.79
N ASP A 131 -7.48 -5.81 43.74
CA ASP A 131 -8.48 -5.19 44.61
C ASP A 131 -9.84 -5.01 43.92
N ARG A 132 -10.82 -4.51 44.69
CA ARG A 132 -12.17 -4.26 44.20
C ARG A 132 -12.21 -3.22 43.08
N ALA A 133 -11.26 -2.27 43.04
CA ALA A 133 -11.22 -1.27 41.98
C ALA A 133 -10.81 -1.89 40.64
N LEU A 134 -9.83 -2.80 40.63
CA LEU A 134 -9.48 -3.58 39.44
C LEU A 134 -10.66 -4.41 38.96
N LEU A 135 -11.37 -5.10 39.85
CA LEU A 135 -12.53 -5.91 39.47
C LEU A 135 -13.66 -5.06 38.87
N ASN A 136 -13.98 -3.92 39.49
CA ASN A 136 -14.97 -2.99 38.94
C ASN A 136 -14.55 -2.47 37.55
N TRP A 137 -13.25 -2.22 37.34
CA TRP A 137 -12.73 -1.85 36.03
C TRP A 137 -12.86 -2.99 35.01
N LEU A 138 -12.54 -4.22 35.39
CA LEU A 138 -12.66 -5.42 34.54
C LEU A 138 -14.12 -5.67 34.14
N ASP A 139 -15.04 -5.54 35.09
CA ASP A 139 -16.47 -5.59 34.83
C ASP A 139 -16.87 -4.55 33.78
N ALA A 140 -16.56 -3.27 34.02
CA ALA A 140 -16.87 -2.19 33.09
C ALA A 140 -16.22 -2.40 31.70
N ALA A 141 -14.97 -2.86 31.65
CA ALA A 141 -14.23 -3.14 30.42
C ALA A 141 -14.77 -4.36 29.64
N SER A 142 -15.48 -5.27 30.31
CA SER A 142 -16.05 -6.47 29.67
C SER A 142 -17.48 -6.30 29.17
N LEU A 143 -18.20 -5.27 29.62
CA LEU A 143 -19.58 -4.98 29.25
C LEU A 143 -19.62 -4.31 27.88
N GLY A 144 -19.66 -5.11 26.81
CA GLY A 144 -19.68 -4.65 25.42
C GLY A 144 -20.92 -3.84 24.97
N ASN A 145 -21.77 -3.37 25.88
CA ASN A 145 -22.93 -2.52 25.58
C ASN A 145 -23.40 -1.72 26.81
N GLY A 146 -23.13 -0.41 26.85
CA GLY A 146 -24.02 0.54 27.55
C GLY A 146 -23.33 1.70 28.25
N ASP A 147 -22.26 1.43 29.01
CA ASP A 147 -21.63 2.41 29.89
C ASP A 147 -20.10 2.42 29.71
N ARG A 148 -19.66 2.90 28.53
CA ARG A 148 -18.49 2.37 27.82
C ARG A 148 -17.18 3.10 28.13
N ASN A 149 -16.27 2.37 28.76
CA ASN A 149 -14.84 2.68 28.79
C ASN A 149 -14.25 2.33 27.41
N ASP A 150 -13.72 3.33 26.69
CA ASP A 150 -12.91 3.09 25.50
C ASP A 150 -11.54 2.57 25.94
N LEU A 151 -11.26 1.31 25.59
CA LEU A 151 -10.08 0.57 26.01
C LEU A 151 -8.87 0.75 25.08
N SER A 152 -9.06 1.32 23.89
CA SER A 152 -8.00 1.46 22.90
C SER A 152 -8.33 2.57 21.90
N PRO A 153 -7.38 3.49 21.63
CA PRO A 153 -7.63 4.57 20.70
C PRO A 153 -7.87 4.05 19.28
N ASP A 154 -8.62 4.83 18.52
CA ASP A 154 -8.85 4.59 17.11
C ASP A 154 -7.63 4.89 16.24
N PHE A 155 -7.48 4.11 15.16
CA PHE A 155 -6.41 4.29 14.20
C PHE A 155 -6.89 5.06 12.98
N PHE A 156 -6.23 6.19 12.72
CA PHE A 156 -6.46 7.00 11.53
C PHE A 156 -5.35 6.78 10.52
N ASN A 157 -5.70 6.64 9.24
CA ASN A 157 -4.76 6.56 8.12
C ASN A 157 -4.99 7.74 7.18
N PHE A 158 -3.95 8.45 6.77
CA PHE A 158 -4.05 9.54 5.81
C PHE A 158 -3.28 9.23 4.53
N ASN A 159 -3.79 9.71 3.39
CA ASN A 159 -3.10 9.73 2.11
C ASN A 159 -3.54 10.98 1.33
N PHE A 160 -2.61 11.87 0.99
CA PHE A 160 -2.88 13.07 0.19
C PHE A 160 -1.59 13.62 -0.42
N ASN A 161 -1.64 14.09 -1.66
CA ASN A 161 -0.58 14.87 -2.32
C ASN A 161 0.88 14.37 -2.10
N GLY A 162 1.10 13.05 -2.09
CA GLY A 162 2.42 12.44 -1.87
C GLY A 162 2.78 12.15 -0.41
N TYR A 163 1.94 12.53 0.54
CA TYR A 163 2.07 12.20 1.97
C TYR A 163 1.13 11.05 2.35
N SER A 164 1.62 10.14 3.18
CA SER A 164 0.80 9.08 3.79
C SER A 164 1.32 8.67 5.15
N GLY A 165 0.44 8.18 6.02
CA GLY A 165 0.84 7.71 7.34
C GLY A 165 -0.35 7.33 8.21
N LYS A 166 -0.06 7.08 9.49
CA LYS A 166 -1.05 6.75 10.51
C LYS A 166 -0.91 7.66 11.72
N PHE A 167 -2.01 7.90 12.42
CA PHE A 167 -2.01 8.58 13.71
C PHE A 167 -3.13 8.05 14.61
N ILE A 168 -3.01 8.32 15.91
CA ILE A 168 -4.07 8.16 16.91
C ILE A 168 -4.44 9.53 17.47
N ILE A 169 -5.58 9.63 18.15
CA ILE A 169 -5.98 10.83 18.88
C ILE A 169 -5.88 10.55 20.38
N LYS A 170 -5.31 11.50 21.14
CA LYS A 170 -5.30 11.43 22.61
C LYS A 170 -5.74 12.77 23.19
N GLY A 171 -6.92 12.80 23.79
CA GLY A 171 -7.61 14.04 24.14
C GLY A 171 -7.83 14.87 22.87
N ASN A 172 -7.25 16.06 22.81
CA ASN A 172 -7.36 16.95 21.65
C ASN A 172 -6.13 16.95 20.73
N LYS A 173 -5.18 16.02 20.92
CA LYS A 173 -3.92 15.98 20.19
C LYS A 173 -3.86 14.81 19.22
N VAL A 174 -3.41 15.09 18.00
CA VAL A 174 -3.05 14.08 17.00
C VAL A 174 -1.64 13.60 17.27
N ILE A 175 -1.46 12.29 17.38
CA ILE A 175 -0.17 11.64 17.60
C ILE A 175 0.17 10.76 16.38
N PRO A 176 1.06 11.22 15.48
CA PRO A 176 1.53 10.40 14.37
C PRO A 176 2.26 9.16 14.86
N ILE A 177 2.01 8.01 14.24
CA ILE A 177 2.72 6.76 14.53
C ILE A 177 4.18 6.85 14.06
N GLU A 178 4.40 7.38 12.86
CA GLU A 178 5.73 7.78 12.37
C GLU A 178 5.79 9.31 12.35
N LYS A 179 6.72 9.88 13.12
CA LYS A 179 6.87 11.33 13.24
C LYS A 179 7.55 11.91 12.01
N THR A 180 6.97 12.97 11.48
CA THR A 180 7.42 13.67 10.27
C THR A 180 7.38 15.17 10.51
N SER A 181 7.94 15.95 9.59
CA SER A 181 7.89 17.41 9.61
C SER A 181 6.49 18.00 9.34
N LEU A 182 5.46 17.17 9.16
CA LEU A 182 4.07 17.61 9.03
C LEU A 182 3.53 18.11 10.38
N LYS A 183 2.80 19.23 10.34
CA LYS A 183 2.08 19.76 11.50
C LYS A 183 0.62 19.32 11.44
N PHE A 184 0.14 18.67 12.49
CA PHE A 184 -1.24 18.20 12.62
C PHE A 184 -2.04 19.12 13.56
N GLU A 185 -3.24 19.50 13.14
CA GLU A 185 -4.16 20.34 13.89
C GLU A 185 -5.58 19.75 13.79
N THR A 186 -6.29 19.69 14.90
CA THR A 186 -7.72 19.34 14.96
C THR A 186 -8.53 20.63 14.96
N ILE A 187 -9.50 20.72 14.04
CA ILE A 187 -10.49 21.79 14.02
C ILE A 187 -11.74 21.22 14.67
N PHE A 188 -11.93 21.51 15.95
CA PHE A 188 -13.19 21.20 16.63
C PHE A 188 -14.22 22.24 16.22
N GLY A 189 -15.37 21.80 15.69
CA GLY A 189 -16.59 22.57 15.90
C GLY A 189 -16.75 22.79 17.42
N SER A 190 -17.05 23.99 17.86
CA SER A 190 -17.23 24.27 19.29
C SER A 190 -18.33 23.35 19.87
N GLY A 191 -17.93 22.30 20.57
CA GLY A 191 -18.80 21.31 21.22
C GLY A 191 -18.52 19.86 20.77
N LEU A 192 -18.40 18.95 21.74
CA LEU A 192 -18.16 17.50 21.58
C LEU A 192 -19.23 16.74 20.75
N SER A 193 -20.18 17.43 20.10
CA SER A 193 -21.31 16.81 19.40
C SER A 193 -21.28 16.94 17.88
N LEU A 194 -20.21 17.47 17.26
CA LEU A 194 -20.16 17.69 15.80
C LEU A 194 -18.77 17.39 15.19
N GLY A 195 -18.35 16.12 15.25
CA GLY A 195 -17.32 15.52 14.38
C GLY A 195 -15.90 16.10 14.42
N TYR A 196 -14.92 15.32 13.95
CA TYR A 196 -13.57 15.82 13.69
C TYR A 196 -13.51 16.54 12.34
N ALA A 197 -12.74 17.62 12.25
CA ALA A 197 -12.14 18.10 11.02
C ALA A 197 -10.64 18.24 11.24
N PHE A 198 -9.84 18.03 10.20
CA PHE A 198 -8.38 18.01 10.31
C PHE A 198 -7.76 19.06 9.43
N LYS A 199 -6.68 19.67 9.94
CA LYS A 199 -5.78 20.49 9.17
C LYS A 199 -4.38 19.92 9.29
N ILE A 200 -3.75 19.62 8.16
CA ILE A 200 -2.36 19.18 8.09
C ILE A 200 -1.58 20.24 7.33
N THR A 201 -0.43 20.69 7.85
CA THR A 201 0.41 21.69 7.18
C THR A 201 1.78 21.09 6.87
N ASP A 202 2.21 21.19 5.61
CA ASP A 202 3.53 20.71 5.18
C ASP A 202 4.65 21.72 5.47
N PRO A 203 5.95 21.35 5.34
CA PRO A 203 7.07 22.25 5.61
C PRO A 203 7.16 23.48 4.67
N ALA A 204 6.39 23.52 3.58
CA ALA A 204 6.26 24.71 2.73
C ALA A 204 5.17 25.67 3.25
N GLY A 205 4.46 25.29 4.32
CA GLY A 205 3.33 26.02 4.91
C GLY A 205 2.00 25.77 4.21
N ILE A 206 1.94 24.87 3.21
CA ILE A 206 0.70 24.57 2.51
C ILE A 206 -0.20 23.79 3.47
N SER A 207 -1.42 24.29 3.64
CA SER A 207 -2.41 23.73 4.56
C SER A 207 -3.45 22.90 3.80
N TYR A 208 -3.69 21.68 4.28
CA TYR A 208 -4.63 20.70 3.74
C TYR A 208 -5.76 20.51 4.75
N TYR A 209 -6.99 20.76 4.33
CA TYR A 209 -8.19 20.72 5.18
C TYR A 209 -9.04 19.50 4.83
N PHE A 210 -9.49 18.75 5.84
CA PHE A 210 -10.28 17.53 5.68
C PHE A 210 -11.54 17.58 6.52
N GLY A 211 -12.65 17.09 5.96
CA GLY A 211 -13.89 16.91 6.73
C GLY A 211 -14.78 18.13 6.86
N GLU A 212 -14.53 19.20 6.11
CA GLU A 212 -15.38 20.39 6.11
C GLU A 212 -16.61 20.20 5.20
N GLY A 213 -17.77 20.72 5.60
CA GLY A 213 -19.01 20.63 4.80
C GLY A 213 -19.47 19.19 4.55
N ASN A 214 -19.76 18.86 3.29
CA ASN A 214 -20.25 17.53 2.88
C ASN A 214 -19.12 16.53 2.53
N SER A 215 -17.90 16.71 3.06
CA SER A 215 -16.72 15.90 2.73
C SER A 215 -16.44 14.77 3.73
N THR A 216 -17.45 14.35 4.49
CA THR A 216 -17.31 13.30 5.53
C THR A 216 -18.26 12.15 5.25
N GLU A 217 -17.74 10.92 5.30
CA GLU A 217 -18.54 9.69 5.24
C GLU A 217 -18.66 9.06 6.62
N SER A 218 -19.85 8.50 6.88
CA SER A 218 -20.09 7.68 8.05
C SER A 218 -20.55 6.28 7.67
N SER A 219 -20.20 5.31 8.49
CA SER A 219 -20.61 3.92 8.30
C SER A 219 -20.98 3.26 9.62
N GLN A 220 -21.83 2.26 9.53
CA GLN A 220 -22.30 1.42 10.62
C GLN A 220 -22.17 -0.04 10.20
N THR A 221 -21.65 -0.89 11.08
CA THR A 221 -21.68 -2.34 10.86
C THR A 221 -22.79 -2.98 11.69
N SER A 222 -23.46 -3.94 11.08
CA SER A 222 -24.45 -4.80 11.72
C SER A 222 -24.23 -6.24 11.26
N SER A 223 -24.44 -7.20 12.16
CA SER A 223 -24.28 -8.62 11.88
C SER A 223 -25.60 -9.33 12.16
N PHE A 224 -26.07 -10.13 11.20
CA PHE A 224 -27.33 -10.87 11.27
C PHE A 224 -27.06 -12.38 11.16
N GLY A 225 -27.78 -13.19 11.93
CA GLY A 225 -27.59 -14.64 11.97
C GLY A 225 -28.23 -15.26 13.22
N THR A 226 -27.73 -16.40 13.66
CA THR A 226 -28.06 -17.00 14.96
C THR A 226 -27.56 -16.12 16.12
N ASP A 227 -28.10 -16.32 17.33
CA ASP A 227 -27.71 -15.54 18.53
C ASP A 227 -26.17 -15.52 18.70
N GLY A 228 -25.59 -14.33 18.88
CA GLY A 228 -24.14 -14.15 19.07
C GLY A 228 -23.34 -13.59 17.88
N CYS A 229 -23.98 -13.14 16.81
CA CYS A 229 -23.29 -12.52 15.67
C CYS A 229 -22.79 -11.10 15.94
N GLY A 230 -21.46 -10.95 16.09
CA GLY A 230 -20.71 -9.70 15.97
C GLY A 230 -21.15 -8.53 16.88
N ARG A 231 -20.44 -7.41 16.80
CA ARG A 231 -20.91 -6.15 17.41
C ARG A 231 -21.82 -5.44 16.41
N ASN A 232 -22.97 -5.01 16.89
CA ASN A 232 -23.84 -4.10 16.18
C ASN A 232 -23.56 -2.68 16.67
N TYR A 233 -23.15 -1.79 15.77
CA TYR A 233 -23.15 -0.36 16.07
C TYR A 233 -24.59 0.13 15.92
N GLY A 234 -25.10 0.96 16.82
CA GLY A 234 -26.49 1.43 16.80
C GLY A 234 -26.74 2.57 15.81
N THR A 235 -25.70 3.32 15.45
CA THR A 235 -25.75 4.48 14.55
C THR A 235 -24.47 4.57 13.71
N PRO A 236 -24.52 5.18 12.51
CA PRO A 236 -23.31 5.45 11.71
C PRO A 236 -22.33 6.36 12.43
N VAL A 237 -21.05 6.01 12.35
CA VAL A 237 -19.91 6.76 12.91
C VAL A 237 -19.10 7.33 11.75
N ASN A 238 -18.56 8.55 11.88
CA ASN A 238 -17.68 9.12 10.88
C ASN A 238 -16.42 8.26 10.72
N THR A 239 -16.20 7.73 9.52
CA THR A 239 -15.10 6.81 9.20
C THR A 239 -14.17 7.35 8.13
N SER A 240 -14.53 8.42 7.41
CA SER A 240 -13.65 9.04 6.40
C SER A 240 -13.88 10.53 6.27
N TRP A 241 -12.79 11.30 6.17
CA TRP A 241 -12.76 12.74 5.97
C TRP A 241 -11.95 13.05 4.71
N TYR A 242 -12.64 13.45 3.65
CA TYR A 242 -12.04 13.79 2.38
C TYR A 242 -11.44 15.19 2.40
N LEU A 243 -10.40 15.41 1.60
CA LEU A 243 -9.77 16.70 1.41
C LEU A 243 -10.80 17.69 0.85
N SER A 244 -11.08 18.76 1.59
CA SER A 244 -12.01 19.84 1.22
C SER A 244 -11.30 21.02 0.59
N ARG A 245 -10.05 21.32 1.01
CA ARG A 245 -9.30 22.47 0.51
C ARG A 245 -7.78 22.33 0.69
N ILE A 246 -7.04 22.86 -0.27
CA ILE A 246 -5.59 23.10 -0.19
C ILE A 246 -5.38 24.61 -0.20
N VAL A 247 -4.56 25.14 0.71
CA VAL A 247 -4.33 26.59 0.83
C VAL A 247 -2.84 26.87 0.92
N HIS A 248 -2.34 27.69 0.01
CA HIS A 248 -0.97 28.20 0.05
C HIS A 248 -0.86 29.34 1.10
N PRO A 249 0.28 29.52 1.80
CA PRO A 249 0.50 30.62 2.75
C PRO A 249 0.25 32.05 2.22
N ASN A 250 0.24 32.19 0.88
CA ASN A 250 0.02 33.46 0.17
C ASN A 250 -1.45 33.64 -0.32
N GLY A 251 -2.36 32.71 0.01
CA GLY A 251 -3.80 32.86 -0.21
C GLY A 251 -4.40 32.10 -1.39
N ASP A 252 -3.59 31.53 -2.29
CA ASP A 252 -4.12 30.65 -3.35
C ASP A 252 -4.75 29.41 -2.74
N ALA A 253 -5.84 28.94 -3.35
CA ALA A 253 -6.56 27.78 -2.86
C ALA A 253 -7.03 26.87 -3.98
N ILE A 254 -7.17 25.59 -3.66
CA ILE A 254 -7.89 24.60 -4.46
C ILE A 254 -8.96 24.00 -3.56
N THR A 255 -10.22 24.09 -3.94
CA THR A 255 -11.39 23.62 -3.17
C THR A 255 -12.02 22.42 -3.85
N PHE A 256 -12.45 21.45 -3.03
CA PHE A 256 -13.07 20.20 -3.44
C PHE A 256 -14.51 20.20 -2.92
N ASN A 257 -15.46 20.05 -3.83
CA ASN A 257 -16.88 20.06 -3.49
C ASN A 257 -17.45 18.64 -3.57
N TYR A 258 -18.24 18.27 -2.56
CA TYR A 258 -18.81 16.94 -2.43
C TYR A 258 -20.33 17.00 -2.26
N GLN A 259 -21.00 15.93 -2.69
CA GLN A 259 -22.42 15.71 -2.48
C GLN A 259 -22.66 14.37 -1.78
N GLN A 260 -23.60 14.36 -0.84
CA GLN A 260 -24.04 13.14 -0.14
C GLN A 260 -24.93 12.28 -1.03
N LEU A 261 -24.76 10.97 -0.93
CA LEU A 261 -25.67 9.98 -1.48
C LEU A 261 -26.76 9.64 -0.47
N THR A 262 -27.83 9.03 -0.98
CA THR A 262 -28.81 8.36 -0.13
C THR A 262 -28.12 7.19 0.59
N LEU A 263 -28.45 7.00 1.86
CA LEU A 263 -27.98 5.87 2.65
C LEU A 263 -28.26 4.55 1.94
N TYR A 264 -27.25 3.69 1.85
CA TYR A 264 -27.37 2.34 1.30
C TYR A 264 -26.65 1.33 2.18
N SER A 265 -27.03 0.06 2.04
CA SER A 265 -26.46 -1.05 2.80
C SER A 265 -25.99 -2.17 1.87
N TYR A 266 -24.91 -2.83 2.24
CA TYR A 266 -24.39 -3.97 1.49
C TYR A 266 -23.72 -4.98 2.41
N ALA A 267 -23.67 -6.23 1.96
CA ALA A 267 -22.98 -7.28 2.70
C ALA A 267 -21.46 -7.16 2.56
N THR A 268 -20.73 -7.11 3.67
CA THR A 268 -19.26 -7.00 3.71
C THR A 268 -18.57 -8.36 3.75
N GLY A 269 -19.26 -9.40 4.23
CA GLY A 269 -18.70 -10.75 4.34
C GLY A 269 -19.63 -11.67 5.11
N VAL A 270 -19.24 -12.93 5.20
CA VAL A 270 -19.95 -13.98 5.95
C VAL A 270 -18.96 -14.78 6.80
N SER A 271 -19.37 -15.19 7.99
CA SER A 271 -18.57 -16.01 8.90
C SER A 271 -19.38 -17.13 9.51
N GLN A 272 -18.74 -18.26 9.77
CA GLN A 272 -19.36 -19.45 10.35
C GLN A 272 -18.56 -19.93 11.56
N THR A 273 -19.27 -20.41 12.57
CA THR A 273 -18.69 -20.92 13.80
C THR A 273 -19.42 -22.19 14.22
N LEU A 274 -18.69 -23.24 14.59
CA LEU A 274 -19.25 -24.43 15.23
C LEU A 274 -18.73 -24.52 16.66
N THR A 275 -19.63 -24.78 17.60
CA THR A 275 -19.29 -24.97 19.01
C THR A 275 -19.73 -26.36 19.46
N LYS A 276 -18.84 -27.09 20.14
CA LYS A 276 -19.13 -28.44 20.66
C LYS A 276 -18.62 -28.56 22.09
N LEU A 277 -19.49 -29.07 22.98
CA LEU A 277 -19.13 -29.42 24.35
C LEU A 277 -18.23 -30.66 24.31
N THR A 278 -17.02 -30.55 24.86
CA THR A 278 -15.99 -31.61 24.77
C THR A 278 -15.71 -32.29 26.09
N ASN A 279 -15.84 -31.55 27.19
CA ASN A 279 -15.78 -32.11 28.51
C ASN A 279 -16.78 -31.39 29.40
N SER A 280 -17.62 -32.16 30.07
CA SER A 280 -18.32 -31.71 31.26
C SER A 280 -17.83 -32.65 32.34
N THR A 281 -16.90 -32.20 33.19
CA THR A 281 -16.71 -32.92 34.45
C THR A 281 -18.09 -33.00 35.10
N GLN A 282 -18.54 -34.20 35.47
CA GLN A 282 -19.81 -34.36 36.17
C GLN A 282 -19.79 -33.37 37.31
N ILE A 283 -20.65 -32.38 37.16
CA ILE A 283 -20.72 -31.22 37.98
C ILE A 283 -20.89 -31.74 39.42
N PRO A 284 -19.93 -31.52 40.35
CA PRO A 284 -20.06 -32.00 41.72
C PRO A 284 -21.15 -31.22 42.49
N CYS A 285 -22.04 -30.50 41.80
CA CYS A 285 -23.27 -30.03 42.39
C CYS A 285 -24.21 -31.23 42.54
N THR A 286 -24.63 -31.51 43.77
CA THR A 286 -25.67 -32.49 44.11
C THR A 286 -27.04 -32.18 43.49
N SER A 287 -27.21 -31.06 42.77
CA SER A 287 -28.44 -30.62 42.12
C SER A 287 -28.22 -29.88 40.78
N GLY A 288 -28.49 -30.56 39.66
CA GLY A 288 -29.14 -29.96 38.48
C GLY A 288 -28.44 -28.89 37.62
N ALA A 289 -27.23 -28.44 37.92
CA ALA A 289 -26.49 -27.54 37.02
C ALA A 289 -26.26 -28.22 35.65
N ARG A 290 -26.39 -27.45 34.55
CA ARG A 290 -26.18 -27.94 33.18
C ARG A 290 -25.29 -26.97 32.43
N CYS A 291 -24.45 -27.52 31.56
CA CYS A 291 -23.71 -26.70 30.59
C CYS A 291 -24.67 -26.01 29.64
N GLU A 292 -24.44 -24.72 29.42
CA GLU A 292 -25.21 -23.93 28.46
C GLU A 292 -25.01 -24.45 27.04
N TYR A 293 -26.09 -24.57 26.27
CA TYR A 293 -25.97 -24.87 24.86
C TYR A 293 -25.57 -23.59 24.11
N ILE A 294 -24.36 -23.57 23.55
CA ILE A 294 -23.91 -22.47 22.69
C ILE A 294 -24.26 -22.84 21.25
N PRO A 295 -25.14 -22.09 20.57
CA PRO A 295 -25.52 -22.39 19.20
C PRO A 295 -24.36 -22.21 18.22
N ASP A 296 -24.40 -22.96 17.13
CA ASP A 296 -23.54 -22.74 15.98
C ASP A 296 -23.89 -21.37 15.32
N GLY A 297 -22.87 -20.67 14.84
CA GLY A 297 -22.95 -19.34 14.24
C GLY A 297 -22.94 -19.39 12.71
N ASP A 298 -23.88 -18.70 12.04
CA ASP A 298 -23.78 -18.34 10.62
C ASP A 298 -24.16 -16.87 10.48
N CYS A 299 -23.15 -16.02 10.35
CA CYS A 299 -23.27 -14.58 10.45
C CYS A 299 -23.00 -13.91 9.11
N LYS A 300 -23.93 -13.04 8.69
CA LYS A 300 -23.78 -12.13 7.56
C LYS A 300 -23.56 -10.72 8.08
N SER A 301 -22.41 -10.14 7.75
CA SER A 301 -22.06 -8.76 8.11
C SER A 301 -22.56 -7.80 7.04
N LEU A 302 -23.25 -6.74 7.46
CA LEU A 302 -23.70 -5.63 6.63
C LEU A 302 -22.98 -4.34 7.05
N ALA A 303 -22.59 -3.54 6.06
CA ALA A 303 -22.24 -2.14 6.24
C ALA A 303 -23.35 -1.26 5.70
N THR A 304 -23.73 -0.25 6.47
CA THR A 304 -24.67 0.81 6.09
C THR A 304 -23.88 2.11 6.02
N VAL A 305 -23.88 2.78 4.88
CA VAL A 305 -22.94 3.88 4.58
C VAL A 305 -23.68 5.14 4.15
N ASN A 306 -23.37 6.26 4.79
CA ASN A 306 -23.66 7.61 4.30
C ASN A 306 -22.46 8.09 3.48
N ALA A 307 -22.47 7.77 2.19
CA ALA A 307 -21.35 8.04 1.30
C ALA A 307 -21.41 9.45 0.70
N VAL A 308 -20.25 9.97 0.27
CA VAL A 308 -20.12 11.27 -0.43
C VAL A 308 -19.34 11.08 -1.71
N TYR A 309 -19.61 11.86 -2.75
CA TYR A 309 -18.85 11.85 -4.00
C TYR A 309 -18.42 13.25 -4.41
N LEU A 310 -17.26 13.33 -5.04
CA LEU A 310 -16.63 14.57 -5.50
C LEU A 310 -17.39 15.10 -6.72
N THR A 311 -17.98 16.30 -6.65
CA THR A 311 -18.72 16.89 -7.77
C THR A 311 -17.82 17.76 -8.63
N ASP A 312 -16.96 18.57 -8.00
CA ASP A 312 -15.98 19.39 -8.69
C ASP A 312 -14.78 19.78 -7.83
N ILE A 313 -13.70 20.13 -8.52
CA ILE A 313 -12.52 20.78 -7.94
C ILE A 313 -12.36 22.14 -8.62
N VAL A 314 -12.19 23.19 -7.82
CA VAL A 314 -12.08 24.58 -8.28
C VAL A 314 -10.85 25.23 -7.68
N SER A 315 -10.00 25.80 -8.52
CA SER A 315 -8.89 26.65 -8.08
C SER A 315 -9.36 28.09 -7.84
N SER A 316 -8.61 28.83 -7.01
CA SER A 316 -8.91 30.22 -6.67
C SER A 316 -8.84 31.18 -7.86
N ASP A 317 -8.20 30.78 -8.97
CA ASP A 317 -8.17 31.54 -10.22
C ASP A 317 -9.29 31.15 -11.21
N GLY A 318 -10.13 30.17 -10.87
CA GLY A 318 -11.36 29.82 -11.59
C GLY A 318 -11.24 28.62 -12.54
N GLU A 319 -10.09 27.95 -12.61
CA GLU A 319 -9.97 26.66 -13.30
C GLU A 319 -10.80 25.60 -12.56
N LYS A 320 -11.53 24.78 -13.30
CA LYS A 320 -12.50 23.85 -12.71
C LYS A 320 -12.47 22.49 -13.40
N VAL A 321 -12.57 21.43 -12.61
CA VAL A 321 -12.84 20.07 -13.10
C VAL A 321 -14.17 19.60 -12.55
N ILE A 322 -15.06 19.17 -13.44
CA ILE A 322 -16.38 18.60 -13.08
C ILE A 322 -16.35 17.09 -13.26
N PHE A 323 -16.89 16.37 -12.27
CA PHE A 323 -17.06 14.92 -12.25
C PHE A 323 -18.54 14.59 -12.43
N THR A 324 -18.86 13.78 -13.43
CA THR A 324 -20.21 13.26 -13.66
C THR A 324 -20.25 11.78 -13.42
N TYR A 325 -21.39 11.28 -12.93
CA TYR A 325 -21.55 9.91 -12.47
C TYR A 325 -22.75 9.24 -13.13
N THR A 326 -22.70 7.91 -13.18
CA THR A 326 -23.80 7.04 -13.63
C THR A 326 -24.17 6.05 -12.52
N SER A 327 -25.40 5.53 -12.56
CA SER A 327 -25.83 4.47 -11.65
C SER A 327 -25.02 3.18 -11.84
N ARG A 328 -24.86 2.41 -10.76
CA ARG A 328 -24.22 1.08 -10.78
C ARG A 328 -25.17 -0.01 -10.29
N THR A 329 -25.10 -1.19 -10.90
CA THR A 329 -26.07 -2.28 -10.64
C THR A 329 -25.63 -3.27 -9.55
N ASP A 330 -24.33 -3.37 -9.30
CA ASP A 330 -23.74 -4.24 -8.28
C ASP A 330 -23.90 -3.70 -6.85
N LEU A 331 -24.14 -2.39 -6.72
CA LEU A 331 -24.33 -1.70 -5.45
C LEU A 331 -25.38 -0.58 -5.60
N PRO A 332 -26.68 -0.92 -5.58
CA PRO A 332 -27.76 0.06 -5.67
C PRO A 332 -27.66 1.12 -4.55
N GLY A 333 -27.74 2.39 -4.92
CA GLY A 333 -27.59 3.54 -4.00
C GLY A 333 -26.24 4.26 -4.12
N ASP A 334 -25.22 3.61 -4.68
CA ASP A 334 -23.93 4.23 -5.03
C ASP A 334 -23.82 4.49 -6.54
N VAL A 335 -22.72 5.11 -6.97
CA VAL A 335 -22.51 5.58 -8.35
C VAL A 335 -21.11 5.25 -8.90
N LEU A 336 -20.98 5.15 -10.22
CA LEU A 336 -19.70 5.03 -10.94
C LEU A 336 -19.34 6.35 -11.61
N LEU A 337 -18.04 6.68 -11.62
CA LEU A 337 -17.51 7.86 -12.31
C LEU A 337 -17.65 7.66 -13.82
N ASP A 338 -18.45 8.49 -14.45
CA ASP A 338 -18.72 8.43 -15.89
C ASP A 338 -17.68 9.27 -16.66
N LYS A 339 -17.53 10.55 -16.28
CA LYS A 339 -16.71 11.49 -17.04
C LYS A 339 -16.12 12.58 -16.16
N MET A 340 -14.93 13.03 -16.54
CA MET A 340 -14.26 14.21 -16.00
C MET A 340 -14.11 15.27 -17.09
N SER A 341 -14.40 16.52 -16.78
CA SER A 341 -14.35 17.64 -17.74
C SER A 341 -13.60 18.83 -17.15
N LEU A 342 -12.50 19.23 -17.80
CA LEU A 342 -11.68 20.38 -17.42
C LEU A 342 -12.16 21.66 -18.13
N TYR A 343 -12.27 22.74 -17.37
CA TYR A 343 -12.70 24.07 -17.81
C TYR A 343 -11.67 25.12 -17.42
N TYR A 344 -11.42 26.08 -18.31
CA TYR A 344 -10.58 27.23 -18.00
C TYR A 344 -11.32 28.27 -17.15
N PRO A 345 -10.56 29.14 -16.45
CA PRO A 345 -11.12 30.31 -15.78
C PRO A 345 -12.13 31.08 -16.64
N GLY A 346 -13.37 31.18 -16.17
CA GLY A 346 -14.44 31.95 -16.82
C GLY A 346 -15.19 31.25 -17.97
N ASP A 347 -14.78 30.04 -18.40
CA ASP A 347 -15.53 29.25 -19.40
C ASP A 347 -16.37 28.19 -18.67
N ALA A 348 -17.68 28.43 -18.56
CA ALA A 348 -18.60 27.50 -17.88
C ALA A 348 -19.25 26.47 -18.82
N VAL A 349 -18.98 26.55 -20.13
CA VAL A 349 -19.78 25.82 -21.14
C VAL A 349 -18.91 24.87 -21.95
N ASN A 350 -17.70 25.28 -22.32
CA ASN A 350 -16.87 24.49 -23.24
C ASN A 350 -15.73 23.82 -22.49
N ALA A 351 -15.92 22.53 -22.17
CA ALA A 351 -14.83 21.72 -21.63
C ALA A 351 -13.65 21.70 -22.62
N VAL A 352 -12.47 21.99 -22.09
CA VAL A 352 -11.22 22.04 -22.84
C VAL A 352 -10.70 20.63 -23.12
N LYS A 353 -10.89 19.75 -22.14
CA LYS A 353 -10.46 18.36 -22.17
C LYS A 353 -11.49 17.53 -21.41
N THR A 354 -11.85 16.39 -21.96
CA THR A 354 -12.75 15.45 -21.30
C THR A 354 -12.10 14.08 -21.23
N ALA A 355 -12.29 13.38 -20.11
CA ALA A 355 -11.88 11.99 -19.93
C ALA A 355 -13.13 11.17 -19.58
N GLN A 356 -13.54 10.30 -20.49
CA GLN A 356 -14.71 9.45 -20.40
C GLN A 356 -14.30 8.03 -20.05
N LEU A 357 -14.92 7.45 -19.02
CA LEU A 357 -14.68 6.07 -18.59
C LEU A 357 -15.75 5.16 -19.21
N THR A 358 -15.39 3.90 -19.47
CA THR A 358 -16.29 2.90 -20.07
C THR A 358 -16.14 1.58 -19.32
N TYR A 359 -17.28 1.04 -18.88
CA TYR A 359 -17.35 -0.15 -18.04
C TYR A 359 -18.00 -1.33 -18.74
N VAL A 360 -17.61 -2.53 -18.32
CA VAL A 360 -18.32 -3.78 -18.56
C VAL A 360 -18.58 -4.46 -17.23
N TYR A 361 -19.76 -5.06 -17.08
CA TYR A 361 -20.09 -5.87 -15.91
C TYR A 361 -19.69 -7.32 -16.14
N ALA A 362 -18.76 -7.80 -15.31
CA ALA A 362 -18.53 -9.22 -15.17
C ALA A 362 -19.72 -9.87 -14.47
N THR A 363 -20.15 -11.03 -14.97
CA THR A 363 -21.27 -11.79 -14.40
C THR A 363 -20.81 -13.19 -14.00
N ALA A 364 -20.88 -13.51 -12.71
CA ALA A 364 -20.51 -14.81 -12.20
C ALA A 364 -21.53 -15.89 -12.60
N THR A 365 -21.03 -17.04 -13.10
CA THR A 365 -21.86 -18.14 -13.63
C THR A 365 -21.80 -19.44 -12.81
N GLY A 366 -20.84 -19.58 -11.89
CA GLY A 366 -20.66 -20.77 -11.05
C GLY A 366 -20.39 -20.42 -9.57
N TYR A 367 -20.13 -21.44 -8.74
CA TYR A 367 -19.75 -21.27 -7.32
C TYR A 367 -20.78 -20.51 -6.46
N THR A 368 -22.07 -20.64 -6.78
CA THR A 368 -23.18 -20.10 -5.98
C THR A 368 -23.38 -20.90 -4.69
N ASN A 369 -23.84 -20.23 -3.64
CA ASN A 369 -24.20 -20.85 -2.36
C ASN A 369 -25.57 -20.33 -1.90
N SER A 370 -25.84 -20.41 -0.59
CA SER A 370 -27.09 -19.92 0.03
C SER A 370 -27.34 -18.42 -0.18
N TYR A 371 -26.31 -17.62 -0.47
CA TYR A 371 -26.42 -16.19 -0.73
C TYR A 371 -26.69 -15.93 -2.23
N THR A 372 -27.96 -15.90 -2.60
CA THR A 372 -28.41 -15.95 -4.02
C THR A 372 -28.78 -14.61 -4.64
N ASP A 373 -28.58 -13.49 -3.94
CA ASP A 373 -28.93 -12.15 -4.44
C ASP A 373 -28.22 -11.86 -5.77
N ALA A 374 -28.98 -11.42 -6.77
CA ALA A 374 -28.51 -11.21 -8.13
C ALA A 374 -27.37 -10.18 -8.19
N ILE A 375 -27.39 -9.17 -7.31
CA ILE A 375 -26.36 -8.12 -7.27
C ILE A 375 -24.97 -8.68 -6.93
N LEU A 376 -24.90 -9.79 -6.18
CA LEU A 376 -23.63 -10.42 -5.77
C LEU A 376 -22.88 -11.04 -6.96
N LYS A 377 -23.56 -11.28 -8.09
CA LYS A 377 -22.96 -11.85 -9.30
C LYS A 377 -22.31 -10.80 -10.20
N LEU A 378 -22.53 -9.52 -9.93
CA LEU A 378 -22.15 -8.43 -10.82
C LEU A 378 -20.93 -7.67 -10.28
N ARG A 379 -19.94 -7.39 -11.13
CA ARG A 379 -18.80 -6.51 -10.80
C ARG A 379 -18.41 -5.61 -11.98
N PRO A 380 -18.29 -4.28 -11.81
CA PRO A 380 -17.91 -3.36 -12.89
C PRO A 380 -16.40 -3.33 -13.11
N PHE A 381 -15.96 -3.55 -14.34
CA PHE A 381 -14.57 -3.45 -14.80
C PHE A 381 -14.41 -2.29 -15.77
N LEU A 382 -13.40 -1.45 -15.56
CA LEU A 382 -13.05 -0.35 -16.46
C LEU A 382 -12.32 -0.92 -17.69
N ILE A 383 -12.97 -0.91 -18.86
CA ILE A 383 -12.39 -1.50 -20.08
C ILE A 383 -11.73 -0.47 -21.00
N ALA A 384 -12.10 0.81 -20.87
CA ALA A 384 -11.50 1.87 -21.64
C ALA A 384 -11.62 3.22 -20.95
N MET A 385 -10.67 4.08 -21.26
CA MET A 385 -10.73 5.51 -20.95
C MET A 385 -10.41 6.30 -22.22
N THR A 386 -11.29 7.21 -22.58
CA THR A 386 -11.18 8.03 -23.79
C THR A 386 -11.00 9.49 -23.40
N ILE A 387 -9.86 10.06 -23.80
CA ILE A 387 -9.52 11.47 -23.59
C ILE A 387 -9.76 12.21 -24.90
N GLN A 388 -10.54 13.29 -24.86
CA GLN A 388 -10.86 14.12 -26.01
C GLN A 388 -10.50 15.58 -25.75
N ASP A 389 -9.99 16.25 -26.79
CA ASP A 389 -9.84 17.70 -26.84
C ASP A 389 -11.20 18.41 -27.00
N LYS A 390 -11.21 19.75 -26.85
CA LYS A 390 -12.39 20.61 -27.00
C LYS A 390 -13.15 20.38 -28.31
N ASN A 391 -12.43 20.12 -29.40
CA ASN A 391 -13.00 19.99 -30.76
C ASN A 391 -13.33 18.54 -31.13
N LYS A 392 -13.07 17.56 -30.25
CA LYS A 392 -13.14 16.11 -30.50
C LYS A 392 -12.32 15.65 -31.72
N THR A 393 -11.33 16.45 -32.11
CA THR A 393 -10.46 16.15 -33.24
C THR A 393 -9.35 15.20 -32.86
N ASN A 394 -8.95 15.21 -31.59
CA ASN A 394 -7.91 14.33 -31.09
C ASN A 394 -8.44 13.48 -29.94
N ILE A 395 -8.33 12.17 -30.15
CA ILE A 395 -8.89 11.16 -29.28
C ILE A 395 -7.75 10.23 -28.85
N GLN A 396 -7.44 10.24 -27.56
CA GLN A 396 -6.53 9.28 -26.95
C GLN A 396 -7.34 8.23 -26.22
N ARG A 397 -7.18 6.97 -26.59
CA ARG A 397 -7.90 5.87 -25.95
C ARG A 397 -6.93 4.93 -25.26
N HIS A 398 -7.06 4.81 -23.94
CA HIS A 398 -6.49 3.71 -23.18
C HIS A 398 -7.52 2.57 -23.14
N SER A 399 -7.07 1.33 -23.33
CA SER A 399 -7.93 0.14 -23.20
C SER A 399 -7.30 -0.88 -22.27
N PHE A 400 -8.15 -1.59 -21.54
CA PHE A 400 -7.74 -2.48 -20.45
C PHE A 400 -8.31 -3.88 -20.69
N GLN A 401 -7.47 -4.90 -20.51
CA GLN A 401 -7.89 -6.30 -20.58
C GLN A 401 -7.58 -6.98 -19.27
N TYR A 402 -8.47 -7.89 -18.86
CA TYR A 402 -8.40 -8.59 -17.58
C TYR A 402 -8.35 -10.10 -17.80
N ASN A 403 -7.78 -10.81 -16.84
CA ASN A 403 -7.75 -12.27 -16.79
C ASN A 403 -9.15 -12.80 -16.47
N ASP A 404 -9.94 -13.09 -17.50
CA ASP A 404 -11.19 -13.88 -17.41
C ASP A 404 -12.11 -13.43 -16.26
N MET A 405 -12.53 -12.16 -16.34
CA MET A 405 -13.34 -11.50 -15.30
C MET A 405 -14.66 -12.23 -14.97
N ASN A 406 -15.22 -12.98 -15.92
CA ASN A 406 -16.49 -13.70 -15.74
C ASN A 406 -16.33 -15.03 -14.99
N ALA A 407 -15.10 -15.54 -14.86
CA ALA A 407 -14.82 -16.73 -14.06
C ALA A 407 -14.75 -16.44 -12.55
N LEU A 408 -14.77 -15.17 -12.14
CA LEU A 408 -14.88 -14.82 -10.72
C LEU A 408 -16.19 -15.37 -10.12
N PRO A 409 -16.16 -15.91 -8.89
CA PRO A 409 -17.35 -16.39 -8.23
C PRO A 409 -18.24 -15.20 -7.79
N PRO A 410 -19.52 -15.41 -7.47
CA PRO A 410 -20.34 -14.41 -6.82
C PRO A 410 -19.67 -13.93 -5.52
N ARG A 411 -19.93 -12.69 -5.10
CA ARG A 411 -19.54 -12.21 -3.77
C ARG A 411 -20.18 -13.09 -2.69
N LEU A 412 -19.50 -13.25 -1.55
CA LEU A 412 -19.89 -14.16 -0.46
C LEU A 412 -19.81 -15.65 -0.79
N SER A 413 -19.19 -16.04 -1.91
CA SER A 413 -18.97 -17.45 -2.24
C SER A 413 -18.06 -18.15 -1.23
N PHE A 414 -18.30 -19.44 -0.98
CA PHE A 414 -17.45 -20.26 -0.11
C PHE A 414 -16.15 -20.72 -0.78
N SER A 415 -16.03 -20.54 -2.10
CA SER A 415 -14.84 -20.82 -2.90
C SER A 415 -13.79 -19.74 -2.69
N GLN A 416 -13.21 -19.66 -1.49
CA GLN A 416 -12.16 -18.70 -1.19
C GLN A 416 -11.09 -19.32 -0.29
N ASP A 417 -9.86 -18.81 -0.39
CA ASP A 417 -8.70 -19.26 0.38
C ASP A 417 -8.66 -18.63 1.78
N HIS A 418 -7.65 -18.98 2.58
CA HIS A 418 -7.44 -18.43 3.93
C HIS A 418 -7.40 -16.89 4.02
N PHE A 419 -7.10 -16.19 2.91
CA PHE A 419 -6.91 -14.74 2.84
C PHE A 419 -8.07 -14.01 2.13
N GLY A 420 -9.05 -14.78 1.63
CA GLY A 420 -10.26 -14.29 0.95
C GLY A 420 -10.15 -14.21 -0.57
N TYR A 421 -9.09 -14.74 -1.19
CA TYR A 421 -8.96 -14.82 -2.64
C TYR A 421 -9.68 -16.04 -3.21
N PHE A 422 -10.13 -15.95 -4.46
CA PHE A 422 -10.80 -17.06 -5.13
C PHE A 422 -9.85 -18.26 -5.32
N ASN A 423 -10.27 -19.47 -4.91
CA ASN A 423 -9.45 -20.68 -5.05
C ASN A 423 -10.09 -21.79 -5.90
N GLY A 424 -11.27 -21.57 -6.46
CA GLY A 424 -11.95 -22.55 -7.33
C GLY A 424 -12.48 -23.81 -6.62
N ALA A 425 -12.36 -23.92 -5.29
CA ALA A 425 -12.85 -25.08 -4.55
C ALA A 425 -14.37 -25.02 -4.37
N SER A 426 -15.09 -26.09 -4.70
CA SER A 426 -16.55 -26.19 -4.50
C SER A 426 -16.90 -26.49 -3.05
N ASN A 427 -16.65 -25.53 -2.16
CA ASN A 427 -16.95 -25.63 -0.75
C ASN A 427 -18.46 -25.42 -0.48
N ILE A 428 -19.03 -26.17 0.47
CA ILE A 428 -20.41 -25.96 0.93
C ILE A 428 -20.50 -25.11 2.22
N ASN A 429 -19.36 -24.82 2.84
CA ASN A 429 -19.19 -23.95 4.01
C ASN A 429 -17.77 -23.34 3.99
N LEU A 430 -17.45 -22.46 4.93
CA LEU A 430 -16.13 -21.83 5.05
C LEU A 430 -15.21 -22.48 6.09
N LEU A 431 -15.65 -23.56 6.75
CA LEU A 431 -14.98 -24.15 7.91
C LEU A 431 -13.88 -25.13 7.46
N PRO A 432 -12.60 -24.82 7.68
CA PRO A 432 -11.50 -25.68 7.27
C PRO A 432 -11.42 -26.94 8.13
N THR A 433 -10.81 -27.99 7.58
CA THR A 433 -10.57 -29.24 8.32
C THR A 433 -9.66 -28.97 9.53
N PRO A 434 -10.07 -29.35 10.76
CA PRO A 434 -9.20 -29.25 11.92
C PRO A 434 -7.88 -30.03 11.74
N THR A 435 -6.78 -29.50 12.27
CA THR A 435 -5.48 -30.19 12.19
C THR A 435 -5.40 -31.39 13.13
N VAL A 436 -6.11 -31.33 14.27
CA VAL A 436 -6.12 -32.36 15.31
C VAL A 436 -7.14 -33.46 14.99
N ALA A 437 -6.75 -34.72 15.04
CA ALA A 437 -7.60 -35.86 14.69
C ALA A 437 -8.89 -35.96 15.55
N SER A 438 -8.79 -35.70 16.86
CA SER A 438 -9.97 -35.69 17.75
C SER A 438 -10.99 -34.61 17.37
N GLN A 439 -10.52 -33.44 16.94
CA GLN A 439 -11.38 -32.36 16.47
C GLN A 439 -12.05 -32.69 15.13
N LYS A 440 -11.39 -33.43 14.22
CA LYS A 440 -12.02 -33.89 12.97
C LYS A 440 -13.27 -34.73 13.24
N THR A 441 -13.22 -35.60 14.26
CA THR A 441 -14.38 -36.40 14.68
C THR A 441 -15.49 -35.53 15.28
N LEU A 442 -15.13 -34.47 16.01
CA LEU A 442 -16.08 -33.51 16.59
C LEU A 442 -16.76 -32.62 15.55
N PHE A 443 -16.06 -32.28 14.46
CA PHE A 443 -16.53 -31.39 13.40
C PHE A 443 -16.54 -32.09 12.03
N PRO A 444 -17.37 -33.13 11.82
CA PRO A 444 -17.36 -33.90 10.59
C PRO A 444 -17.78 -33.09 9.35
N MET A 445 -18.45 -31.94 9.55
CA MET A 445 -18.87 -31.03 8.48
C MET A 445 -17.80 -30.01 8.08
N ALA A 446 -16.70 -29.90 8.84
CA ALA A 446 -15.63 -28.94 8.56
C ALA A 446 -14.58 -29.57 7.65
N TYR A 447 -14.77 -29.37 6.34
CA TYR A 447 -13.88 -29.91 5.30
C TYR A 447 -13.63 -28.93 4.15
N ALA A 448 -13.89 -27.63 4.34
CA ALA A 448 -13.66 -26.63 3.32
C ALA A 448 -12.18 -26.60 2.91
N ASN A 449 -11.92 -26.67 1.60
CA ASN A 449 -10.57 -26.44 1.08
C ASN A 449 -10.33 -24.93 1.00
N ARG A 450 -9.39 -24.47 1.83
CA ARG A 450 -8.98 -23.08 1.97
C ARG A 450 -7.58 -22.80 1.42
N GLU A 451 -6.96 -23.80 0.79
CA GLU A 451 -5.63 -23.63 0.22
C GLU A 451 -5.67 -22.62 -0.95
N PRO A 452 -4.66 -21.74 -1.06
CA PRO A 452 -4.54 -20.83 -2.20
C PRO A 452 -4.31 -21.56 -3.52
N GLU A 453 -4.94 -21.09 -4.59
CA GLU A 453 -4.74 -21.62 -5.94
C GLU A 453 -4.61 -20.48 -6.95
N PHE A 454 -3.40 -20.32 -7.51
CA PHE A 454 -3.04 -19.18 -8.36
C PHE A 454 -3.89 -19.06 -9.63
N SER A 455 -4.25 -20.19 -10.24
CA SER A 455 -5.03 -20.19 -11.48
C SER A 455 -6.42 -19.57 -11.32
N TYR A 456 -6.99 -19.63 -10.11
CA TYR A 456 -8.25 -18.98 -9.73
C TYR A 456 -8.03 -17.62 -9.06
N GLY A 457 -7.02 -17.48 -8.20
CA GLY A 457 -6.73 -16.24 -7.48
C GLY A 457 -6.31 -15.08 -8.41
N SER A 458 -5.79 -15.40 -9.59
CA SER A 458 -5.41 -14.43 -10.62
C SER A 458 -6.58 -13.92 -11.48
N LYS A 459 -7.79 -14.47 -11.32
CA LYS A 459 -8.97 -14.05 -12.10
C LYS A 459 -9.38 -12.62 -11.75
N GLY A 460 -9.84 -11.87 -12.75
CA GLY A 460 -10.16 -10.44 -12.61
C GLY A 460 -8.95 -9.51 -12.58
N MET A 461 -7.71 -10.01 -12.59
CA MET A 461 -6.52 -9.17 -12.62
C MET A 461 -6.30 -8.51 -13.98
N LEU A 462 -5.86 -7.26 -14.01
CA LEU A 462 -5.49 -6.56 -15.25
C LEU A 462 -4.29 -7.23 -15.91
N THR A 463 -4.41 -7.67 -17.16
CA THR A 463 -3.34 -8.37 -17.91
C THR A 463 -2.74 -7.53 -19.01
N LYS A 464 -3.46 -6.51 -19.49
CA LYS A 464 -2.98 -5.67 -20.59
C LYS A 464 -3.45 -4.23 -20.48
N VAL A 465 -2.53 -3.30 -20.67
CA VAL A 465 -2.81 -1.87 -20.85
C VAL A 465 -2.39 -1.48 -22.26
N ILE A 466 -3.36 -1.07 -23.07
CA ILE A 466 -3.15 -0.61 -24.43
C ILE A 466 -3.16 0.92 -24.41
N TYR A 467 -2.07 1.52 -24.88
CA TYR A 467 -1.90 2.96 -24.92
C TYR A 467 -2.47 3.55 -26.21
N PRO A 468 -2.77 4.87 -26.24
CA PRO A 468 -3.30 5.56 -27.42
C PRO A 468 -2.45 5.41 -28.69
N THR A 469 -1.19 5.02 -28.56
CA THR A 469 -0.25 4.86 -29.69
C THR A 469 -0.23 3.48 -30.30
N GLY A 470 -1.03 2.55 -29.79
CA GLY A 470 -1.01 1.15 -30.19
C GLY A 470 0.05 0.31 -29.48
N GLY A 471 0.99 0.95 -28.75
CA GLY A 471 1.88 0.25 -27.83
C GLY A 471 1.11 -0.31 -26.65
N TYR A 472 1.64 -1.33 -25.99
CA TYR A 472 0.95 -1.95 -24.86
C TYR A 472 1.91 -2.59 -23.87
N ASP A 473 1.49 -2.61 -22.61
CA ASP A 473 2.12 -3.41 -21.56
C ASP A 473 1.28 -4.66 -21.31
N THR A 474 1.94 -5.82 -21.28
CA THR A 474 1.35 -7.09 -20.85
C THR A 474 1.92 -7.47 -19.50
N ILE A 475 1.04 -7.69 -18.53
CA ILE A 475 1.38 -8.05 -17.16
C ILE A 475 1.20 -9.55 -17.00
N ILE A 476 2.25 -10.23 -16.55
CA ILE A 476 2.23 -11.65 -16.24
C ILE A 476 2.47 -11.78 -14.75
N TYR A 477 1.60 -12.53 -14.10
CA TYR A 477 1.60 -12.71 -12.65
C TYR A 477 2.13 -14.09 -12.25
N ALA A 478 2.49 -14.22 -10.98
CA ALA A 478 2.84 -15.48 -10.32
C ALA A 478 2.22 -15.53 -8.91
N ALA A 479 2.24 -16.73 -8.32
CA ALA A 479 1.88 -16.93 -6.93
C ALA A 479 2.97 -16.32 -6.02
N PRO A 480 2.61 -15.54 -5.00
CA PRO A 480 3.52 -15.27 -3.91
C PRO A 480 3.84 -16.60 -3.20
N THR A 481 5.10 -16.79 -2.84
CA THR A 481 5.55 -18.00 -2.17
C THR A 481 6.44 -17.66 -1.00
N ARG A 482 6.57 -18.56 -0.04
CA ARG A 482 7.62 -18.53 0.99
C ARG A 482 8.42 -19.82 0.94
N TYR A 483 9.72 -19.75 1.14
CA TYR A 483 10.54 -20.96 1.23
C TYR A 483 10.38 -21.59 2.60
N VAL A 484 9.93 -22.86 2.65
CA VAL A 484 9.72 -23.59 3.89
C VAL A 484 10.43 -24.93 3.84
N THR A 485 10.70 -25.48 5.02
CA THR A 485 11.15 -26.86 5.21
C THR A 485 10.13 -27.53 6.11
N GLU A 486 9.28 -28.38 5.55
CA GLU A 486 8.19 -29.07 6.25
C GLU A 486 8.37 -30.60 6.11
N PRO A 487 7.80 -31.41 7.02
CA PRO A 487 7.76 -32.86 6.84
C PRO A 487 7.10 -33.20 5.50
N ALA A 488 7.72 -34.09 4.74
CA ALA A 488 7.13 -34.62 3.52
C ALA A 488 5.77 -35.25 3.84
N PRO A 489 4.78 -35.17 2.91
CA PRO A 489 3.58 -35.98 3.01
C PRO A 489 3.98 -37.44 3.24
N SER A 490 3.33 -38.09 4.19
CA SER A 490 3.63 -39.47 4.48
C SER A 490 3.30 -40.34 3.27
N ILE A 491 4.22 -41.21 2.88
CA ILE A 491 4.01 -42.12 1.75
C ILE A 491 3.33 -43.36 2.29
N ALA A 492 2.15 -43.67 1.78
CA ALA A 492 1.48 -44.94 2.04
C ALA A 492 2.21 -46.06 1.30
N THR A 493 2.74 -47.01 2.04
CA THR A 493 3.19 -48.30 1.50
C THR A 493 2.05 -49.29 1.70
N VAL A 494 1.58 -49.89 0.61
CA VAL A 494 0.48 -50.85 0.62
C VAL A 494 1.02 -52.24 0.31
N LEU A 495 0.70 -53.19 1.19
CA LEU A 495 0.84 -54.61 0.93
C LEU A 495 -0.55 -55.19 0.74
N SER A 496 -0.76 -55.97 -0.31
CA SER A 496 -2.02 -56.68 -0.46
C SER A 496 -1.83 -58.07 -1.03
N ALA A 497 -2.72 -58.96 -0.64
CA ALA A 497 -2.87 -60.26 -1.27
C ALA A 497 -4.36 -60.52 -1.46
N THR A 498 -4.72 -61.04 -2.63
CA THR A 498 -6.08 -61.46 -2.95
C THR A 498 -6.03 -62.87 -3.52
N ALA A 499 -6.88 -63.76 -3.04
CA ALA A 499 -7.01 -65.11 -3.57
C ALA A 499 -8.48 -65.43 -3.80
N GLN A 500 -8.77 -66.02 -4.95
CA GLN A 500 -10.09 -66.53 -5.29
C GLN A 500 -10.05 -68.06 -5.24
N GLY A 501 -10.94 -68.67 -4.46
CA GLY A 501 -11.05 -70.12 -4.37
C GLY A 501 -11.61 -70.73 -5.66
N ASN A 502 -11.45 -72.04 -5.82
CA ASN A 502 -11.88 -72.78 -7.01
C ASN A 502 -12.77 -73.98 -6.65
N SER A 503 -13.46 -74.54 -7.64
CA SER A 503 -14.36 -75.69 -7.50
C SER A 503 -13.66 -77.03 -7.24
N SER A 504 -12.32 -77.08 -7.24
CA SER A 504 -11.56 -78.34 -7.15
C SER A 504 -11.30 -78.80 -5.71
N GLY A 505 -11.78 -78.06 -4.70
CA GLY A 505 -11.56 -78.37 -3.28
C GLY A 505 -10.12 -78.13 -2.80
N VAL A 506 -9.24 -77.64 -3.68
CA VAL A 506 -7.85 -77.29 -3.36
C VAL A 506 -7.78 -75.79 -3.06
N PRO A 507 -7.28 -75.38 -1.88
CA PRO A 507 -7.18 -73.97 -1.55
C PRO A 507 -6.27 -73.21 -2.50
N VAL A 508 -6.68 -72.01 -2.89
CA VAL A 508 -5.84 -71.08 -3.65
C VAL A 508 -5.13 -70.17 -2.67
N THR A 509 -3.79 -70.19 -2.72
CA THR A 509 -2.95 -69.35 -1.86
C THR A 509 -2.33 -68.23 -2.68
N ASN A 510 -2.38 -67.01 -2.16
CA ASN A 510 -1.61 -65.89 -2.69
C ASN A 510 -0.87 -65.18 -1.55
N ILE A 511 0.38 -64.82 -1.79
CA ILE A 511 1.25 -64.13 -0.84
C ILE A 511 1.72 -62.86 -1.51
N SER A 512 1.70 -61.74 -0.78
CA SER A 512 2.26 -60.50 -1.26
C SER A 512 3.78 -60.60 -1.47
N GLU A 513 4.35 -59.60 -2.13
CA GLU A 513 5.80 -59.36 -2.02
C GLU A 513 6.20 -59.10 -0.55
N VAL A 514 7.50 -59.15 -0.25
CA VAL A 514 8.02 -58.81 1.08
C VAL A 514 8.30 -57.31 1.14
N MET A 515 7.84 -56.66 2.21
CA MET A 515 8.13 -55.24 2.46
C MET A 515 9.04 -55.08 3.68
N THR A 516 10.01 -54.17 3.62
CA THR A 516 10.79 -53.77 4.81
C THR A 516 10.21 -52.49 5.40
N ALA A 517 9.78 -52.55 6.66
CA ALA A 517 9.31 -51.40 7.41
C ALA A 517 10.46 -50.41 7.64
N THR A 518 10.41 -49.26 6.99
CA THR A 518 11.43 -48.20 7.07
C THR A 518 10.77 -46.86 7.38
N ASN A 519 11.43 -46.03 8.18
CA ASN A 519 10.98 -44.68 8.56
C ASN A 519 9.53 -44.61 9.07
N LEU A 520 9.17 -45.42 10.08
CA LEU A 520 7.80 -45.49 10.61
C LEU A 520 7.32 -44.16 11.18
N VAL A 521 6.11 -43.73 10.81
CA VAL A 521 5.35 -42.71 11.53
C VAL A 521 4.60 -43.44 12.66
N GLU A 522 4.78 -43.03 13.92
CA GLU A 522 4.19 -43.71 15.08
C GLU A 522 2.69 -44.03 14.87
N GLY A 523 2.31 -45.29 15.10
CA GLY A 523 0.91 -45.72 15.29
C GLY A 523 0.02 -45.95 14.05
N ASN A 524 0.53 -46.00 12.81
CA ASN A 524 -0.35 -45.99 11.61
C ASN A 524 -0.06 -47.08 10.58
N ALA A 525 -0.15 -48.37 10.95
CA ALA A 525 -0.40 -49.42 9.97
C ALA A 525 -1.83 -49.95 10.14
N ARG A 526 -2.64 -49.83 9.08
CA ARG A 526 -4.01 -50.34 9.04
C ARG A 526 -4.04 -51.63 8.24
N LEU A 527 -4.55 -52.69 8.87
CA LEU A 527 -4.80 -53.97 8.24
C LEU A 527 -6.30 -54.08 7.97
N GLY A 528 -6.70 -54.03 6.71
CA GLY A 528 -8.05 -54.35 6.27
C GLY A 528 -8.09 -55.78 5.75
N VAL A 529 -9.11 -56.54 6.12
CA VAL A 529 -9.40 -57.86 5.58
C VAL A 529 -10.85 -57.89 5.12
N GLU A 530 -11.10 -58.51 3.98
CA GLU A 530 -12.42 -58.60 3.36
C GLU A 530 -12.63 -59.99 2.76
N PHE A 531 -13.84 -60.51 2.91
CA PHE A 531 -14.34 -61.72 2.29
C PHE A 531 -15.55 -61.35 1.44
N ILE A 532 -15.47 -61.71 0.15
CA ILE A 532 -16.55 -61.47 -0.81
C ILE A 532 -17.06 -62.84 -1.25
N TYR A 533 -18.35 -63.09 -1.02
CA TYR A 533 -19.04 -64.28 -1.47
C TYR A 533 -19.82 -64.00 -2.77
N GLY A 534 -19.51 -64.74 -3.83
CA GLY A 534 -20.14 -64.61 -5.14
C GLY A 534 -21.28 -65.61 -5.43
N GLY A 535 -21.68 -66.42 -4.44
CA GLY A 535 -22.66 -67.50 -4.60
C GLY A 535 -24.06 -67.15 -4.07
N ASN A 536 -24.98 -68.12 -4.11
CA ASN A 536 -26.35 -67.94 -3.59
C ASN A 536 -26.33 -67.96 -2.03
N PRO A 537 -26.87 -66.96 -1.32
CA PRO A 537 -26.83 -66.87 0.14
C PRO A 537 -27.55 -68.02 0.90
N ASP A 538 -28.31 -68.87 0.19
CA ASP A 538 -28.98 -70.04 0.78
C ASP A 538 -28.12 -71.34 0.76
N GLU A 539 -26.91 -71.32 0.19
CA GLU A 539 -25.96 -72.44 0.24
C GLU A 539 -25.05 -72.35 1.48
N LEU A 540 -25.06 -73.40 2.31
CA LEU A 540 -24.34 -73.46 3.59
C LEU A 540 -22.84 -73.11 3.47
N ASP A 541 -22.42 -72.07 4.18
CA ASP A 541 -21.06 -71.48 4.27
C ASP A 541 -19.93 -72.42 4.71
N PHE A 542 -20.19 -73.68 5.04
CA PHE A 542 -19.17 -74.56 5.64
C PHE A 542 -17.96 -74.86 4.74
N HIS A 543 -18.06 -74.67 3.43
CA HIS A 543 -16.97 -74.93 2.47
C HIS A 543 -16.33 -73.66 1.89
N ASN A 544 -16.90 -72.47 2.13
CA ASN A 544 -16.47 -71.21 1.53
C ASN A 544 -15.93 -70.26 2.60
N HIS A 545 -14.60 -70.23 2.78
CA HIS A 545 -13.94 -69.36 3.74
C HIS A 545 -12.53 -68.97 3.24
N ALA A 546 -11.96 -67.92 3.81
CA ALA A 546 -10.60 -67.48 3.51
C ALA A 546 -9.78 -67.30 4.78
N ASN A 547 -8.64 -67.97 4.86
CA ASN A 547 -7.67 -67.76 5.92
C ASN A 547 -6.68 -66.67 5.52
N VAL A 548 -6.60 -65.61 6.30
CA VAL A 548 -5.67 -64.49 6.06
C VAL A 548 -4.58 -64.46 7.13
N TYR A 549 -3.36 -64.13 6.73
CA TYR A 549 -2.19 -64.08 7.61
C TYR A 549 -1.41 -62.79 7.35
N PHE A 550 -0.96 -62.15 8.42
CA PHE A 550 0.01 -61.07 8.41
C PHE A 550 1.21 -61.52 9.25
N THR A 551 2.39 -61.59 8.63
CA THR A 551 3.57 -62.24 9.20
C THR A 551 4.76 -61.27 9.21
N ASP A 552 5.41 -61.17 10.37
CA ASP A 552 6.76 -60.61 10.51
C ASP A 552 7.76 -61.71 10.13
N ILE A 553 8.36 -61.57 8.95
CA ILE A 553 9.29 -62.54 8.37
C ILE A 553 10.66 -62.46 9.07
N THR A 554 11.04 -61.28 9.56
CA THR A 554 12.32 -61.10 10.27
C THR A 554 12.38 -61.93 11.54
N THR A 555 11.28 -61.99 12.29
CA THR A 555 11.16 -62.81 13.52
C THR A 555 10.47 -64.15 13.28
N ASN A 556 10.02 -64.41 12.05
CA ASN A 556 9.21 -65.56 11.65
C ASN A 556 7.94 -65.74 12.51
N LYS A 557 7.32 -64.63 12.92
CA LYS A 557 6.15 -64.59 13.80
C LYS A 557 4.90 -64.17 13.02
N VAL A 558 3.84 -64.95 13.11
CA VAL A 558 2.51 -64.53 12.63
C VAL A 558 1.99 -63.46 13.60
N VAL A 559 1.86 -62.23 13.11
CA VAL A 559 1.42 -61.07 13.90
C VAL A 559 -0.10 -61.05 14.00
N PHE A 560 -0.79 -61.45 12.93
CA PHE A 560 -2.24 -61.60 12.90
C PHE A 560 -2.64 -62.71 11.94
N SER A 561 -3.69 -63.45 12.29
CA SER A 561 -4.38 -64.34 11.37
C SER A 561 -5.82 -64.50 11.77
N THR A 562 -6.71 -64.60 10.79
CA THR A 562 -8.13 -64.91 11.04
C THR A 562 -8.67 -65.77 9.90
N ASP A 563 -9.68 -66.55 10.24
CA ASP A 563 -10.56 -67.20 9.26
C ASP A 563 -11.72 -66.23 8.95
N MET A 564 -12.01 -66.02 7.67
CA MET A 564 -13.03 -65.10 7.16
C MET A 564 -14.10 -65.87 6.42
N ASN A 565 -15.36 -65.60 6.71
CA ASN A 565 -16.55 -66.18 6.08
C ASN A 565 -17.70 -65.15 6.08
N SER A 566 -18.91 -65.57 5.74
CA SER A 566 -20.10 -64.70 5.67
C SER A 566 -20.51 -64.07 7.01
N ASP A 567 -20.19 -64.68 8.15
CA ASP A 567 -20.51 -64.18 9.49
C ASP A 567 -19.54 -63.08 9.94
N ASN A 568 -18.33 -63.04 9.37
CA ASN A 568 -17.30 -62.02 9.64
C ASN A 568 -16.66 -61.48 8.34
N PRO A 569 -17.45 -60.87 7.43
CA PRO A 569 -17.02 -60.60 6.06
C PRO A 569 -16.00 -59.48 5.94
N SER A 570 -15.78 -58.64 6.96
CA SER A 570 -14.72 -57.64 6.95
C SER A 570 -14.22 -57.29 8.36
N GLN A 571 -12.95 -56.91 8.46
CA GLN A 571 -12.35 -56.41 9.69
C GLN A 571 -11.25 -55.38 9.39
N VAL A 572 -11.15 -54.34 10.22
CA VAL A 572 -10.06 -53.33 10.14
C VAL A 572 -9.38 -53.22 11.49
N LEU A 573 -8.06 -53.38 11.51
CA LEU A 573 -7.23 -53.39 12.71
C LEU A 573 -6.07 -52.40 12.57
N ASN A 574 -5.68 -51.79 13.69
CA ASN A 574 -4.40 -51.08 13.77
C ASN A 574 -3.34 -52.07 14.24
N VAL A 575 -2.25 -52.18 13.49
CA VAL A 575 -1.10 -53.04 13.82
C VAL A 575 0.16 -52.20 13.98
N SER A 576 1.05 -52.62 14.87
CA SER A 576 2.35 -51.98 15.06
C SER A 576 3.40 -52.70 14.22
N LEU A 577 4.25 -51.93 13.54
CA LEU A 577 5.40 -52.44 12.81
C LEU A 577 6.67 -52.09 13.58
N GLU A 578 7.68 -52.94 13.51
CA GLU A 578 9.01 -52.69 14.07
C GLU A 578 9.96 -52.17 12.98
N LEU A 579 10.80 -51.18 13.33
CA LEU A 579 11.69 -50.54 12.37
C LEU A 579 12.73 -51.55 11.84
N ASN A 580 12.91 -51.57 10.52
CA ASN A 580 13.77 -52.49 9.75
C ASN A 580 13.32 -53.96 9.74
N HIS A 581 12.12 -54.29 10.22
CA HIS A 581 11.55 -55.63 10.08
C HIS A 581 10.90 -55.82 8.70
N GLN A 582 10.86 -57.07 8.24
CA GLN A 582 10.27 -57.48 6.97
C GLN A 582 8.92 -58.15 7.19
N TYR A 583 7.93 -57.77 6.39
CA TYR A 583 6.55 -58.24 6.52
C TYR A 583 5.99 -58.78 5.20
N SER A 584 5.07 -59.74 5.31
CA SER A 584 4.24 -60.22 4.19
C SER A 584 2.79 -60.45 4.65
N VAL A 585 1.86 -60.40 3.70
CA VAL A 585 0.47 -60.81 3.91
C VAL A 585 0.14 -61.97 2.97
N LYS A 586 -0.65 -62.91 3.47
CA LYS A 586 -1.05 -64.12 2.74
C LYS A 586 -2.54 -64.33 2.86
N VAL A 587 -3.18 -64.75 1.77
CA VAL A 587 -4.56 -65.25 1.75
C VAL A 587 -4.57 -66.69 1.26
N VAL A 588 -5.38 -67.53 1.89
CA VAL A 588 -5.69 -68.88 1.47
C VAL A 588 -7.21 -69.00 1.35
N ALA A 589 -7.73 -69.02 0.12
CA ALA A 589 -9.16 -69.05 -0.18
C ALA A 589 -9.65 -70.48 -0.50
N TYR A 590 -10.79 -70.86 0.08
CA TYR A 590 -11.41 -72.18 -0.05
C TYR A 590 -12.80 -72.04 -0.68
N GLY A 591 -13.12 -72.90 -1.66
CA GLY A 591 -14.44 -72.95 -2.30
C GLY A 591 -14.63 -72.02 -3.51
N ASN A 592 -15.57 -72.36 -4.40
CA ASN A 592 -15.68 -71.81 -5.78
C ASN A 592 -16.15 -70.35 -5.87
N TYR A 593 -16.67 -69.79 -4.77
CA TYR A 593 -17.26 -68.46 -4.73
C TYR A 593 -16.63 -67.55 -3.66
N THR A 594 -15.48 -67.95 -3.13
CA THR A 594 -14.75 -67.22 -2.09
C THR A 594 -13.69 -66.31 -2.71
N ILE A 595 -13.73 -65.02 -2.37
CA ILE A 595 -12.61 -64.10 -2.58
C ILE A 595 -12.18 -63.59 -1.22
N GLY A 596 -10.95 -63.91 -0.81
CA GLY A 596 -10.33 -63.33 0.37
C GLY A 596 -9.36 -62.22 -0.04
N ASN A 597 -9.39 -61.11 0.70
CA ASN A 597 -8.52 -59.97 0.51
C ASN A 597 -7.92 -59.53 1.86
N ILE A 598 -6.64 -59.19 1.83
CA ILE A 598 -5.94 -58.55 2.95
C ILE A 598 -5.12 -57.38 2.40
N VAL A 599 -5.21 -56.23 3.06
CA VAL A 599 -4.52 -55.00 2.71
C VAL A 599 -3.90 -54.40 3.95
N LEU A 600 -2.57 -54.37 4.02
CA LEU A 600 -1.83 -53.59 5.00
C LEU A 600 -1.44 -52.25 4.37
N THR A 601 -1.88 -51.14 4.95
CA THR A 601 -1.41 -49.81 4.58
C THR A 601 -0.65 -49.20 5.74
N TYR A 602 0.64 -48.92 5.58
CA TYR A 602 1.42 -48.19 6.57
C TYR A 602 2.06 -46.94 5.96
N TYR A 603 2.20 -45.91 6.77
CA TYR A 603 2.73 -44.62 6.34
C TYR A 603 4.19 -44.48 6.78
N ARG A 604 5.10 -44.25 5.83
CA ARG A 604 6.49 -43.90 6.14
C ARG A 604 6.72 -42.40 6.04
N SER A 605 7.52 -41.86 6.97
CA SER A 605 8.01 -40.49 6.91
C SER A 605 9.03 -40.39 5.77
N ALA A 606 8.75 -39.52 4.80
CA ALA A 606 9.65 -39.27 3.67
C ALA A 606 10.72 -38.19 3.98
N GLY A 607 10.97 -37.89 5.27
CA GLY A 607 11.92 -36.87 5.72
C GLY A 607 11.36 -35.45 5.62
N MET A 608 12.23 -34.44 5.66
CA MET A 608 11.87 -33.03 5.46
C MET A 608 12.06 -32.67 3.99
N VAL A 609 11.12 -31.91 3.41
CA VAL A 609 11.23 -31.36 2.05
C VAL A 609 11.27 -29.85 2.13
N SER A 610 12.16 -29.24 1.36
CA SER A 610 12.20 -27.80 1.20
C SER A 610 11.68 -27.37 -0.16
N TYR A 611 10.76 -26.42 -0.18
CA TYR A 611 10.16 -25.91 -1.41
C TYR A 611 9.54 -24.52 -1.19
N ASN A 612 9.24 -23.83 -2.30
CA ASN A 612 8.47 -22.59 -2.29
C ASN A 612 6.98 -22.93 -2.12
N LYS A 613 6.45 -22.75 -0.92
CA LYS A 613 5.03 -22.96 -0.61
C LYS A 613 4.22 -21.73 -1.05
N PRO A 614 3.22 -21.88 -1.93
CA PRO A 614 2.31 -20.80 -2.29
C PRO A 614 1.61 -20.19 -1.08
N THR A 615 1.31 -18.91 -1.18
CA THR A 615 0.51 -18.17 -0.20
C THR A 615 -0.65 -17.47 -0.93
N GLY A 616 -1.57 -16.86 -0.20
CA GLY A 616 -2.68 -16.13 -0.83
C GLY A 616 -2.21 -14.91 -1.61
N GLY A 617 -3.04 -14.43 -2.54
CA GLY A 617 -2.77 -13.23 -3.33
C GLY A 617 -1.88 -13.48 -4.54
N ILE A 618 -1.48 -12.40 -5.20
CA ILE A 618 -0.87 -12.39 -6.54
C ILE A 618 0.25 -11.34 -6.60
N VAL A 619 1.34 -11.68 -7.27
CA VAL A 619 2.51 -10.81 -7.49
C VAL A 619 2.90 -10.78 -8.96
N ILE A 620 3.62 -9.76 -9.40
CA ILE A 620 4.10 -9.66 -10.79
C ILE A 620 5.28 -10.62 -11.02
N ASP A 621 5.20 -11.49 -12.01
CA ASP A 621 6.37 -12.23 -12.54
C ASP A 621 7.17 -11.34 -13.50
N LYS A 622 6.49 -10.77 -14.50
CA LYS A 622 7.12 -9.90 -15.48
C LYS A 622 6.14 -8.99 -16.19
N VAL A 623 6.68 -7.90 -16.71
CA VAL A 623 5.99 -6.96 -17.59
C VAL A 623 6.67 -7.00 -18.96
N LYS A 624 5.87 -7.15 -20.02
CA LYS A 624 6.32 -7.08 -21.41
C LYS A 624 5.75 -5.85 -22.07
N THR A 625 6.62 -4.92 -22.44
CA THR A 625 6.28 -3.68 -23.13
C THR A 625 6.51 -3.85 -24.62
N TYR A 626 5.45 -3.72 -25.42
CA TYR A 626 5.52 -3.68 -26.87
C TYR A 626 5.68 -2.23 -27.35
N ASP A 627 6.76 -1.98 -28.06
CA ASP A 627 7.03 -0.72 -28.77
C ASP A 627 6.68 -0.88 -30.25
N PRO A 628 5.61 -0.21 -30.74
CA PRO A 628 5.17 -0.36 -32.13
C PRO A 628 6.09 0.27 -33.18
N THR A 629 7.08 1.10 -32.80
CA THR A 629 8.02 1.72 -33.76
C THR A 629 9.24 0.85 -33.95
N SER A 630 9.81 0.33 -32.87
CA SER A 630 10.93 -0.60 -33.00
C SER A 630 10.46 -2.02 -33.34
N ASN A 631 9.15 -2.29 -33.23
CA ASN A 631 8.55 -3.61 -33.33
C ASN A 631 9.26 -4.63 -32.43
N LYS A 632 9.62 -4.20 -31.22
CA LYS A 632 10.35 -4.99 -30.22
C LYS A 632 9.58 -5.05 -28.91
N PHE A 633 9.88 -6.10 -28.16
CA PHE A 633 9.42 -6.26 -26.79
C PHE A 633 10.57 -5.99 -25.83
N ASN A 634 10.33 -5.12 -24.86
CA ASN A 634 11.17 -5.00 -23.68
C ASN A 634 10.52 -5.79 -22.55
N THR A 635 11.32 -6.56 -21.81
CA THR A 635 10.82 -7.34 -20.67
C THR A 635 11.50 -6.86 -19.41
N LYS A 636 10.72 -6.68 -18.35
CA LYS A 636 11.23 -6.52 -16.98
C LYS A 636 10.66 -7.64 -16.14
N ARG A 637 11.54 -8.45 -15.52
CA ARG A 637 11.16 -9.61 -14.70
C ARG A 637 11.51 -9.34 -13.24
N TYR A 638 10.72 -9.90 -12.34
CA TYR A 638 10.85 -9.74 -10.90
C TYR A 638 11.03 -11.10 -10.25
N TYR A 639 12.11 -11.26 -9.50
CA TYR A 639 12.33 -12.44 -8.68
C TYR A 639 12.19 -12.04 -7.22
N TYR A 640 11.27 -12.67 -6.51
CA TYR A 640 11.06 -12.48 -5.07
C TYR A 640 12.04 -13.32 -4.23
N ALA A 641 13.31 -13.28 -4.62
CA ALA A 641 14.38 -14.15 -4.16
C ALA A 641 15.68 -13.35 -4.02
N ALA A 642 16.70 -13.95 -3.41
CA ALA A 642 18.03 -13.35 -3.37
C ALA A 642 18.76 -13.58 -4.70
N LEU A 643 19.62 -12.65 -5.13
CA LEU A 643 20.43 -12.81 -6.34
C LEU A 643 21.33 -14.06 -6.29
N SER A 644 21.77 -14.44 -5.09
CA SER A 644 22.58 -15.64 -4.86
C SER A 644 21.84 -16.95 -5.19
N ASP A 645 20.51 -16.96 -5.11
CA ASP A 645 19.68 -18.12 -5.42
C ASP A 645 18.26 -17.65 -5.78
N LEU A 646 18.03 -17.39 -7.08
CA LEU A 646 16.75 -16.92 -7.61
C LEU A 646 15.61 -17.94 -7.47
N THR A 647 15.91 -19.18 -7.07
CA THR A 647 14.92 -20.25 -6.93
C THR A 647 14.30 -20.32 -5.53
N LYS A 648 14.87 -19.62 -4.54
CA LYS A 648 14.37 -19.62 -3.16
C LYS A 648 13.70 -18.30 -2.81
N SER A 649 12.39 -18.36 -2.57
CA SER A 649 11.65 -17.18 -2.18
C SER A 649 12.12 -16.62 -0.83
N THR A 650 12.22 -15.29 -0.75
CA THR A 650 12.45 -14.57 0.51
C THR A 650 11.15 -14.07 1.18
N GLY A 651 10.01 -14.56 0.71
CA GLY A 651 8.70 -14.24 1.26
C GLY A 651 8.59 -14.65 2.73
N ARG A 652 8.18 -13.71 3.58
CA ARG A 652 7.94 -13.93 5.01
C ARG A 652 6.46 -13.78 5.32
N MET A 653 5.92 -14.74 6.07
CA MET A 653 4.61 -14.66 6.71
C MET A 653 4.79 -14.90 8.20
N THR A 654 4.06 -14.16 9.03
CA THR A 654 4.23 -14.22 10.49
C THR A 654 3.48 -15.39 11.10
N PHE A 655 2.24 -15.61 10.65
CA PHE A 655 1.35 -16.59 11.24
C PHE A 655 0.77 -17.50 10.17
N ASN A 656 0.62 -18.78 10.52
CA ASN A 656 -0.28 -19.66 9.79
C ASN A 656 -1.70 -19.43 10.30
N PRO A 657 -2.72 -19.56 9.43
CA PRO A 657 -4.11 -19.47 9.84
C PRO A 657 -4.45 -20.42 10.99
N LYS A 658 -5.15 -19.90 12.01
CA LYS A 658 -5.62 -20.69 13.16
C LYS A 658 -7.12 -20.52 13.31
N TYR A 659 -7.86 -21.62 13.35
CA TYR A 659 -9.32 -21.61 13.26
C TYR A 659 -10.02 -22.14 14.51
N ASP A 660 -9.30 -22.90 15.33
CA ASP A 660 -9.82 -23.51 16.54
C ASP A 660 -9.40 -22.75 17.80
N SER A 661 -10.32 -22.72 18.76
CA SER A 661 -10.09 -22.22 20.12
C SER A 661 -10.82 -23.09 21.14
N TYR A 662 -10.42 -22.93 22.39
CA TYR A 662 -11.01 -23.62 23.54
C TYR A 662 -11.55 -22.59 24.52
N SER A 663 -12.73 -22.84 25.05
CA SER A 663 -13.36 -22.00 26.07
C SER A 663 -13.79 -22.88 27.24
N SER A 664 -13.48 -22.48 28.46
CA SER A 664 -13.96 -23.15 29.67
C SER A 664 -14.86 -22.19 30.42
N VAL A 665 -16.15 -22.49 30.46
CA VAL A 665 -17.15 -21.70 31.17
C VAL A 665 -17.40 -22.34 32.52
N LYS A 666 -17.35 -21.54 33.58
CA LYS A 666 -17.71 -21.99 34.92
C LYS A 666 -19.21 -21.78 35.16
N VAL A 667 -19.88 -22.81 35.65
CA VAL A 667 -21.31 -22.79 36.00
C VAL A 667 -21.44 -22.84 37.52
N ASN A 668 -22.10 -21.86 38.11
CA ASN A 668 -22.28 -21.79 39.57
C ASN A 668 -23.19 -22.92 40.05
N CYS A 669 -22.80 -23.60 41.13
CA CYS A 669 -23.56 -24.68 41.72
C CYS A 669 -24.79 -24.16 42.50
N PRO A 670 -26.02 -24.60 42.19
CA PRO A 670 -27.22 -24.18 42.90
C PRO A 670 -27.10 -24.46 44.41
N GLY A 671 -27.40 -23.45 45.24
CA GLY A 671 -27.40 -23.57 46.70
C GLY A 671 -26.03 -23.48 47.37
N THR A 672 -24.97 -23.14 46.62
CA THR A 672 -23.60 -22.95 47.15
C THR A 672 -23.03 -21.58 46.75
N ILE A 673 -22.06 -21.08 47.50
CA ILE A 673 -21.37 -19.81 47.22
C ILE A 673 -19.96 -20.13 46.71
N CYS A 674 -19.56 -19.55 45.58
CA CYS A 674 -18.24 -19.74 44.95
C CYS A 674 -17.87 -21.21 44.65
N HIS A 675 -18.83 -22.08 44.37
CA HIS A 675 -18.56 -23.46 43.95
C HIS A 675 -19.04 -23.63 42.51
N TYR A 676 -18.14 -24.07 41.62
CA TYR A 676 -18.39 -24.07 40.19
C TYR A 676 -18.12 -25.44 39.57
N GLY A 677 -18.97 -25.86 38.64
CA GLY A 677 -18.64 -26.86 37.62
C GLY A 677 -17.97 -26.20 36.41
N SER A 678 -17.24 -26.99 35.61
CA SER A 678 -16.60 -26.52 34.37
C SER A 678 -17.23 -27.18 33.15
N CYS A 679 -17.51 -26.35 32.15
CA CYS A 679 -17.99 -26.77 30.83
C CYS A 679 -16.96 -26.35 29.79
N ASP A 680 -16.28 -27.32 29.19
CA ASP A 680 -15.25 -27.08 28.20
C ASP A 680 -15.83 -27.23 26.79
N TYR A 681 -15.70 -26.17 26.00
CA TYR A 681 -16.14 -26.11 24.61
C TYR A 681 -14.93 -26.02 23.70
N THR A 682 -14.98 -26.76 22.60
CA THR A 682 -14.13 -26.52 21.44
C THR A 682 -14.92 -25.75 20.40
N ILE A 683 -14.33 -24.68 19.90
CA ILE A 683 -14.95 -23.74 18.95
C ILE A 683 -14.11 -23.74 17.68
N LEU A 684 -14.75 -23.96 16.54
CA LEU A 684 -14.14 -23.87 15.22
C LEU A 684 -14.75 -22.70 14.46
N THR A 685 -13.92 -21.84 13.90
CA THR A 685 -14.35 -20.64 13.17
C THR A 685 -13.92 -20.69 11.70
N SER A 686 -14.61 -19.95 10.84
CA SER A 686 -14.27 -19.84 9.41
C SER A 686 -13.19 -18.80 9.11
N TYR A 687 -12.89 -17.93 10.06
CA TYR A 687 -11.87 -16.88 9.95
C TYR A 687 -10.67 -17.23 10.83
N SER A 688 -9.49 -16.75 10.45
CA SER A 688 -8.32 -16.96 11.30
C SER A 688 -8.44 -16.11 12.56
N LEU A 689 -8.29 -16.74 13.72
CA LEU A 689 -8.20 -16.10 15.04
C LEU A 689 -6.93 -15.26 15.19
N LEU A 690 -5.90 -15.53 14.38
CA LEU A 690 -4.69 -14.72 14.26
C LEU A 690 -4.83 -13.73 13.10
N ASN A 691 -4.40 -12.49 13.33
CA ASN A 691 -4.30 -11.51 12.25
C ASN A 691 -3.22 -11.93 11.25
N LEU A 692 -3.66 -12.28 10.03
CA LEU A 692 -2.77 -12.72 8.96
C LEU A 692 -1.99 -11.58 8.31
N TYR A 693 -2.31 -10.31 8.61
CA TYR A 693 -1.78 -9.11 7.95
C TYR A 693 -0.83 -8.31 8.87
N ALA A 694 0.17 -8.98 9.42
CA ALA A 694 1.10 -8.42 10.41
C ALA A 694 2.20 -7.49 9.84
N PHE A 695 2.26 -7.27 8.52
CA PHE A 695 3.23 -6.37 7.88
C PHE A 695 2.53 -5.14 7.29
N SER A 696 2.07 -4.22 8.13
CA SER A 696 1.43 -2.97 7.68
C SER A 696 0.33 -3.18 6.62
N GLN A 697 -0.56 -4.16 6.86
CA GLN A 697 -1.66 -4.59 5.97
C GLN A 697 -1.29 -5.54 4.81
N ALA A 698 -0.07 -6.08 4.77
CA ALA A 698 0.28 -7.21 3.90
C ALA A 698 0.39 -8.50 4.73
N HIS A 699 -0.08 -9.63 4.16
CA HIS A 699 0.08 -10.95 4.78
C HIS A 699 1.41 -11.62 4.44
N ILE A 700 2.05 -11.18 3.36
CA ILE A 700 3.39 -11.58 2.95
C ILE A 700 4.19 -10.36 2.50
N CYS A 701 5.46 -10.31 2.89
CA CYS A 701 6.42 -9.33 2.40
C CYS A 701 7.70 -10.05 1.95
N PHE A 702 8.40 -9.48 0.98
CA PHE A 702 9.65 -10.03 0.46
C PHE A 702 10.84 -9.25 1.01
N GLN A 703 11.75 -9.95 1.68
CA GLN A 703 12.96 -9.32 2.22
C GLN A 703 13.93 -8.92 1.12
N LYS A 704 13.98 -9.68 0.02
CA LYS A 704 14.81 -9.39 -1.14
C LYS A 704 14.04 -9.56 -2.44
N VAL A 705 14.26 -8.62 -3.36
CA VAL A 705 13.61 -8.61 -4.67
C VAL A 705 14.65 -8.25 -5.72
N VAL A 706 14.77 -9.09 -6.76
CA VAL A 706 15.66 -8.83 -7.89
C VAL A 706 14.84 -8.42 -9.10
N GLU A 707 15.08 -7.21 -9.58
CA GLU A 707 14.60 -6.76 -10.88
C GLU A 707 15.61 -7.16 -11.96
N ALA A 708 15.15 -7.83 -13.01
CA ALA A 708 15.95 -8.18 -14.17
C ALA A 708 15.47 -7.39 -15.40
N ILE A 709 16.42 -6.80 -16.13
CA ILE A 709 16.15 -6.15 -17.42
C ILE A 709 16.40 -7.21 -18.50
N GLY A 710 15.33 -7.60 -19.19
CA GLY A 710 15.28 -8.74 -20.11
C GLY A 710 14.79 -10.04 -19.46
N GLU A 711 14.75 -11.14 -20.23
CA GLU A 711 14.31 -12.45 -19.72
C GLU A 711 15.40 -13.15 -18.89
N ASN A 712 16.68 -12.84 -19.15
CA ASN A 712 17.85 -13.46 -18.55
C ASN A 712 18.93 -12.46 -18.12
N PHE A 713 18.53 -11.25 -17.70
CA PHE A 713 19.40 -10.15 -17.29
C PHE A 713 20.28 -9.57 -18.42
N GLU A 714 19.76 -9.57 -19.66
CA GLU A 714 20.45 -9.03 -20.82
C GLU A 714 20.83 -7.56 -20.66
N GLY A 715 20.00 -6.77 -19.95
CA GLY A 715 20.26 -5.37 -19.60
C GLY A 715 20.79 -5.17 -18.18
N GLY A 716 21.19 -6.24 -17.49
CA GLY A 716 21.54 -6.21 -16.07
C GLY A 716 20.33 -6.36 -15.14
N GLY A 717 20.50 -5.97 -13.87
CA GLY A 717 19.45 -6.03 -12.87
C GLY A 717 19.76 -5.26 -11.60
N VAL A 718 18.85 -5.28 -10.65
CA VAL A 718 19.00 -4.65 -9.33
C VAL A 718 18.45 -5.58 -8.26
N GLU A 719 19.26 -5.96 -7.27
CA GLU A 719 18.79 -6.59 -6.04
C GLU A 719 18.46 -5.51 -5.01
N HIS A 720 17.25 -5.54 -4.48
CA HIS A 720 16.78 -4.69 -3.40
C HIS A 720 16.66 -5.51 -2.12
N VAL A 721 17.08 -4.95 -0.99
CA VAL A 721 16.97 -5.54 0.34
C VAL A 721 16.20 -4.60 1.26
N TYR A 722 15.13 -5.14 1.85
CA TYR A 722 14.24 -4.41 2.74
C TYR A 722 14.31 -4.95 4.16
N GLU A 723 14.09 -4.06 5.12
CA GLU A 723 13.76 -4.49 6.48
C GLU A 723 12.36 -5.10 6.53
N THR A 724 12.27 -6.22 7.24
CA THR A 724 11.02 -6.97 7.43
C THR A 724 10.90 -7.35 8.90
N ALA A 725 9.99 -6.68 9.60
CA ALA A 725 9.66 -6.92 11.01
C ALA A 725 8.14 -7.02 11.15
N ALA A 726 7.62 -8.12 11.67
CA ALA A 726 6.18 -8.24 11.86
C ALA A 726 5.71 -7.47 13.10
N ASP A 727 4.51 -6.92 13.03
CA ASP A 727 3.74 -6.54 14.22
C ASP A 727 3.54 -7.79 15.11
N GLN A 728 3.56 -7.59 16.42
CA GLN A 728 3.57 -8.68 17.39
C GLN A 728 2.24 -8.76 18.16
N PRO A 729 1.78 -9.95 18.55
CA PRO A 729 0.64 -10.07 19.45
C PRO A 729 0.85 -9.26 20.73
N GLY A 730 -0.24 -8.76 21.31
CA GLY A 730 -0.19 -8.10 22.62
C GLY A 730 0.32 -9.03 23.73
N GLU A 731 0.70 -8.43 24.85
CA GLU A 731 1.09 -9.11 26.08
C GLU A 731 -0.13 -9.61 26.85
N ILE A 732 -0.08 -10.85 27.33
CA ILE A 732 -1.07 -11.39 28.26
C ILE A 732 -0.82 -10.76 29.64
N VAL A 733 -1.74 -9.90 30.07
CA VAL A 733 -1.66 -9.24 31.39
C VAL A 733 -2.30 -10.12 32.46
N MET A 734 -3.40 -10.79 32.11
CA MET A 734 -4.18 -11.63 33.02
C MET A 734 -4.92 -12.70 32.23
N GLY A 735 -5.09 -13.89 32.82
CA GLY A 735 -5.89 -14.96 32.25
C GLY A 735 -5.24 -15.68 31.06
N GLN A 736 -6.07 -16.16 30.15
CA GLN A 736 -5.69 -16.86 28.92
C GLN A 736 -5.48 -15.89 27.75
N ASP A 737 -4.83 -16.39 26.70
CA ASP A 737 -4.59 -15.59 25.49
C ASP A 737 -5.90 -15.26 24.74
N ILE A 738 -5.98 -14.02 24.24
CA ILE A 738 -7.04 -13.53 23.35
C ILE A 738 -6.40 -13.37 21.96
N LEU A 739 -6.49 -14.41 21.14
CA LEU A 739 -5.82 -14.45 19.83
C LEU A 739 -6.30 -13.35 18.87
N THR A 740 -7.55 -12.93 19.00
CA THR A 740 -8.20 -11.89 18.19
C THR A 740 -7.89 -10.46 18.65
N SER A 741 -7.04 -10.27 19.68
CA SER A 741 -6.65 -8.93 20.10
C SER A 741 -5.86 -8.21 19.00
N LEU A 742 -5.84 -6.88 19.08
CA LEU A 742 -4.95 -6.08 18.23
C LEU A 742 -3.48 -6.41 18.48
N PHE A 743 -2.67 -6.17 17.45
CA PHE A 743 -1.22 -6.34 17.50
C PHE A 743 -0.55 -5.04 17.87
N SER A 744 0.59 -5.18 18.53
CA SER A 744 1.52 -4.11 18.80
C SER A 744 2.31 -3.78 17.53
N ASN A 745 2.45 -2.48 17.20
CA ASN A 745 3.05 -2.00 15.95
C ASN A 745 4.59 -2.06 15.94
N ASN A 746 5.15 -3.24 16.26
CA ASN A 746 6.58 -3.50 16.29
C ASN A 746 7.23 -3.51 14.90
N GLY A 747 6.46 -3.62 13.83
CA GLY A 747 6.94 -3.67 12.45
C GLY A 747 7.34 -2.33 11.83
N TYR A 748 7.80 -1.37 12.62
CA TYR A 748 8.03 0.02 12.19
C TYR A 748 9.10 0.21 11.11
N MET A 749 10.02 -0.75 10.93
CA MET A 749 11.03 -0.73 9.88
C MET A 749 10.55 -1.33 8.55
N ASN A 750 9.34 -1.89 8.49
CA ASN A 750 8.82 -2.50 7.27
C ASN A 750 8.84 -1.54 6.09
N GLY A 751 9.41 -1.99 4.98
CA GLY A 751 9.42 -1.27 3.72
C GLY A 751 10.55 -0.25 3.57
N LYS A 752 11.40 -0.09 4.59
CA LYS A 752 12.63 0.70 4.49
C LYS A 752 13.70 -0.11 3.75
N GLU A 753 14.22 0.43 2.65
CA GLU A 753 15.26 -0.21 1.82
C GLU A 753 16.65 0.04 2.41
N THR A 754 17.32 -1.00 2.88
CA THR A 754 18.66 -0.91 3.49
C THR A 754 19.78 -1.14 2.49
N GLN A 755 19.51 -1.82 1.38
CA GLN A 755 20.51 -2.06 0.35
C GLN A 755 19.88 -2.14 -1.05
N SER A 756 20.57 -1.57 -2.04
CA SER A 756 20.29 -1.72 -3.46
C SER A 756 21.60 -2.05 -4.19
N LEU A 757 21.64 -3.18 -4.89
CA LEU A 757 22.80 -3.65 -5.64
C LEU A 757 22.45 -3.76 -7.12
N SER A 758 22.89 -2.79 -7.92
CA SER A 758 22.85 -2.86 -9.38
C SER A 758 23.94 -3.79 -9.90
N ILE A 759 23.59 -4.67 -10.84
CA ILE A 759 24.46 -5.68 -11.43
C ILE A 759 24.42 -5.64 -12.95
N SER A 760 25.50 -6.11 -13.56
CA SER A 760 25.55 -6.51 -14.97
C SER A 760 25.79 -8.02 -15.05
N LYS A 761 25.40 -8.64 -16.17
CA LYS A 761 25.68 -10.06 -16.41
C LYS A 761 26.70 -10.18 -17.54
N ASN A 762 27.82 -10.82 -17.27
CA ASN A 762 28.81 -11.11 -18.30
C ASN A 762 28.22 -12.12 -19.28
N SER A 763 28.06 -11.73 -20.55
CA SER A 763 27.40 -12.56 -21.56
C SER A 763 28.17 -13.84 -21.90
N ALA A 764 29.49 -13.88 -21.69
CA ALA A 764 30.33 -15.04 -21.99
C ALA A 764 30.35 -16.08 -20.86
N THR A 765 30.36 -15.63 -19.60
CA THR A 765 30.49 -16.52 -18.43
C THR A 765 29.19 -16.70 -17.65
N GLY A 766 28.20 -15.85 -17.87
CA GLY A 766 26.95 -15.81 -17.10
C GLY A 766 27.08 -15.24 -15.69
N VAL A 767 28.29 -14.82 -15.28
CA VAL A 767 28.59 -14.29 -13.94
C VAL A 767 27.99 -12.90 -13.77
N PHE A 768 27.40 -12.63 -12.60
CA PHE A 768 26.93 -11.31 -12.21
C PHE A 768 28.09 -10.48 -11.64
N LEU A 769 28.26 -9.27 -12.17
CA LEU A 769 29.28 -8.31 -11.73
C LEU A 769 28.58 -7.11 -11.08
N PRO A 770 29.00 -6.68 -9.89
CA PRO A 770 28.43 -5.50 -9.24
C PRO A 770 28.77 -4.24 -10.04
N VAL A 771 27.80 -3.34 -10.19
CA VAL A 771 27.97 -2.03 -10.85
C VAL A 771 27.89 -0.92 -9.81
N LYS A 772 26.91 -1.00 -8.92
CA LYS A 772 26.68 -0.01 -7.87
C LYS A 772 25.99 -0.65 -6.68
N LEU A 773 26.56 -0.47 -5.50
CA LEU A 773 25.98 -0.84 -4.22
C LEU A 773 25.62 0.42 -3.45
N THR A 774 24.36 0.59 -3.08
CA THR A 774 23.90 1.64 -2.17
C THR A 774 23.42 0.98 -0.88
N THR A 775 23.90 1.43 0.27
CA THR A 775 23.43 0.99 1.59
C THR A 775 22.91 2.18 2.38
N THR A 776 21.74 2.04 2.99
CA THR A 776 21.11 3.08 3.81
C THR A 776 21.01 2.60 5.25
N GLU A 777 21.53 3.39 6.19
CA GLU A 777 21.35 3.17 7.62
C GLU A 777 20.22 4.05 8.14
N TYR A 778 19.32 3.44 8.91
CA TYR A 778 18.20 4.13 9.55
C TYR A 778 18.40 4.13 11.06
N VAL A 779 17.99 5.22 11.71
CA VAL A 779 18.04 5.38 13.17
C VAL A 779 16.66 5.74 13.70
N GLU A 780 16.27 5.10 14.79
CA GLU A 780 15.17 5.55 15.65
C GLU A 780 15.70 6.56 16.67
N ASP A 781 15.09 7.73 16.72
CA ASP A 781 15.49 8.79 17.62
C ASP A 781 14.66 8.79 18.91
N SER A 782 15.33 8.53 20.04
CA SER A 782 14.68 8.42 21.34
C SER A 782 14.10 9.73 21.86
N ARG A 783 14.47 10.90 21.31
CA ARG A 783 13.98 12.21 21.80
C ARG A 783 12.48 12.39 21.58
N LEU A 784 11.89 11.65 20.65
CA LEU A 784 10.46 11.72 20.34
C LEU A 784 9.76 10.34 20.37
N SER A 785 10.34 9.35 21.05
CA SER A 785 9.72 8.03 21.23
C SER A 785 8.65 8.09 22.31
N GLU A 786 7.40 7.83 21.94
CA GLU A 786 6.24 7.79 22.84
C GLU A 786 5.56 6.42 22.78
N LEU A 787 5.04 5.97 23.91
CA LEU A 787 4.38 4.68 24.07
C LEU A 787 2.97 4.85 24.61
N TYR A 788 2.01 4.25 23.92
CA TYR A 788 0.61 4.16 24.33
C TYR A 788 0.19 2.69 24.42
N TYR A 789 -0.95 2.46 25.05
CA TYR A 789 -1.48 1.13 25.30
C TYR A 789 -2.95 1.09 24.90
N GLY A 790 -3.39 -0.06 24.41
CA GLY A 790 -4.79 -0.42 24.37
C GLY A 790 -5.01 -1.80 24.97
N TYR A 791 -6.22 -2.06 25.45
CA TYR A 791 -6.59 -3.29 26.14
C TYR A 791 -7.68 -4.04 25.38
N THR A 792 -7.63 -5.36 25.44
CA THR A 792 -8.72 -6.25 25.06
C THR A 792 -9.08 -7.07 26.28
N VAL A 793 -10.32 -6.93 26.75
CA VAL A 793 -10.83 -7.63 27.93
C VAL A 793 -11.93 -8.60 27.48
N ARG A 794 -11.85 -9.83 27.95
CA ARG A 794 -12.88 -10.85 27.74
C ARG A 794 -13.29 -11.43 29.08
N LYS A 795 -14.57 -11.39 29.41
CA LYS A 795 -15.13 -12.13 30.54
C LYS A 795 -15.46 -13.56 30.09
N VAL A 796 -14.91 -14.55 30.79
CA VAL A 796 -15.01 -15.98 30.42
C VAL A 796 -16.11 -16.73 31.18
N TYR A 797 -16.57 -16.21 32.31
CA TYR A 797 -17.75 -16.73 33.03
C TYR A 797 -18.34 -15.68 33.97
N GLU A 798 -19.60 -15.87 34.33
CA GLU A 798 -20.28 -15.03 35.33
C GLU A 798 -19.87 -15.42 36.75
N VAL A 799 -19.55 -14.40 37.56
CA VAL A 799 -19.14 -14.60 38.95
C VAL A 799 -20.39 -14.63 39.83
N GLY A 800 -20.65 -15.77 40.46
CA GLY A 800 -21.81 -15.98 41.32
C GLY A 800 -21.61 -15.63 42.80
N CYS A 801 -20.50 -14.97 43.15
CA CYS A 801 -20.19 -14.62 44.53
C CYS A 801 -19.38 -13.33 44.64
N GLN A 802 -19.56 -12.62 45.75
CA GLN A 802 -18.88 -11.35 46.02
C GLN A 802 -18.15 -11.43 47.37
N SER A 803 -16.84 -11.21 47.37
CA SER A 803 -16.01 -11.25 48.59
C SER A 803 -15.36 -9.89 48.90
N THR A 804 -15.10 -9.58 50.16
CA THR A 804 -14.58 -8.25 50.55
C THR A 804 -13.21 -7.96 49.94
N ILE A 805 -12.35 -8.97 49.84
CA ILE A 805 -11.10 -8.97 49.06
C ILE A 805 -11.35 -9.89 47.88
N PRO A 806 -11.27 -9.41 46.61
CA PRO A 806 -11.60 -10.22 45.45
C PRO A 806 -10.94 -11.58 45.48
N SER A 807 -11.76 -12.62 45.34
CA SER A 807 -11.29 -13.99 45.27
C SER A 807 -10.58 -14.26 43.94
N THR A 808 -9.79 -15.33 43.90
CA THR A 808 -9.20 -15.82 42.64
C THR A 808 -10.26 -16.23 41.60
N TYR A 809 -11.50 -16.51 42.04
CA TYR A 809 -12.64 -16.76 41.15
C TYR A 809 -13.21 -15.48 40.55
N GLU A 810 -13.27 -14.39 41.32
CA GLU A 810 -13.69 -13.08 40.82
C GLU A 810 -12.69 -12.56 39.77
N ILE A 811 -11.41 -12.56 40.09
CA ILE A 811 -10.37 -12.07 39.16
C ILE A 811 -10.17 -13.03 37.99
N GLY A 812 -10.16 -14.33 38.25
CA GLY A 812 -9.98 -15.35 37.23
C GLY A 812 -11.15 -15.52 36.26
N ALA A 813 -12.16 -14.65 36.31
CA ALA A 813 -13.26 -14.58 35.35
C ALA A 813 -12.93 -13.73 34.12
N TYR A 814 -11.77 -13.05 34.10
CA TYR A 814 -11.37 -12.16 33.03
C TYR A 814 -10.03 -12.56 32.42
N ASP A 815 -9.97 -12.47 31.10
CA ASP A 815 -8.74 -12.46 30.33
C ASP A 815 -8.47 -11.01 29.90
N VAL A 816 -7.21 -10.59 29.99
CA VAL A 816 -6.78 -9.24 29.63
C VAL A 816 -5.52 -9.33 28.79
N LYS A 817 -5.59 -8.74 27.59
CA LYS A 817 -4.45 -8.59 26.69
C LYS A 817 -4.16 -7.12 26.45
N ARG A 818 -2.89 -6.73 26.53
CA ARG A 818 -2.40 -5.36 26.32
C ARG A 818 -1.60 -5.30 25.04
N HIS A 819 -1.98 -4.43 24.11
CA HIS A 819 -1.16 -4.15 22.93
C HIS A 819 -0.50 -2.77 23.04
N TYR A 820 0.66 -2.63 22.42
CA TYR A 820 1.50 -1.44 22.47
C TYR A 820 1.37 -0.64 21.18
N ILE A 821 1.24 0.68 21.32
CA ILE A 821 1.22 1.63 20.20
C ILE A 821 2.43 2.54 20.36
N PHE A 822 3.46 2.29 19.56
CA PHE A 822 4.69 3.07 19.52
C PHE A 822 4.54 4.22 18.52
N SER A 823 4.83 5.44 18.97
CA SER A 823 5.06 6.61 18.10
C SER A 823 6.55 6.91 18.07
N ARG A 824 7.17 6.86 16.88
CA ARG A 824 8.63 6.91 16.72
C ARG A 824 9.03 7.88 15.63
N TRP A 825 10.22 8.45 15.77
CA TRP A 825 10.87 9.22 14.70
C TRP A 825 12.00 8.41 14.10
N ILE A 826 11.87 8.03 12.84
CA ILE A 826 12.82 7.19 12.12
C ILE A 826 13.28 7.94 10.88
N TYR A 827 14.59 8.01 10.67
CA TYR A 827 15.17 8.70 9.52
C TYR A 827 16.47 8.05 9.06
N PRO A 828 16.89 8.26 7.80
CA PRO A 828 18.20 7.81 7.34
C PRO A 828 19.30 8.62 8.03
N SER A 829 20.23 7.94 8.70
CA SER A 829 21.43 8.54 9.31
C SER A 829 22.60 8.59 8.33
N SER A 830 22.72 7.60 7.45
CA SER A 830 23.76 7.56 6.42
C SER A 830 23.30 6.84 5.16
N VAL A 831 23.84 7.24 4.01
CA VAL A 831 23.71 6.55 2.72
C VAL A 831 25.12 6.40 2.15
N THR A 832 25.58 5.16 2.00
CA THR A 832 26.88 4.84 1.40
C THR A 832 26.65 4.29 0.00
N THR A 833 27.30 4.88 -1.00
CA THR A 833 27.29 4.41 -2.39
C THR A 833 28.68 3.98 -2.80
N THR A 834 28.82 2.73 -3.22
CA THR A 834 30.04 2.14 -3.77
C THR A 834 29.81 1.80 -5.24
N THR A 835 30.56 2.43 -6.13
CA THR A 835 30.54 2.15 -7.58
C THR A 835 31.75 1.32 -7.96
N TYR A 836 31.57 0.36 -8.86
CA TYR A 836 32.61 -0.55 -9.32
C TYR A 836 32.96 -0.26 -10.78
N ASP A 837 34.15 -0.71 -11.21
CA ASP A 837 34.51 -0.72 -12.62
C ASP A 837 33.73 -1.80 -13.40
N VAL A 838 33.96 -1.85 -14.72
CA VAL A 838 33.29 -2.82 -15.62
C VAL A 838 33.57 -4.28 -15.29
N ASN A 839 34.62 -4.57 -14.52
CA ASN A 839 34.99 -5.92 -14.07
C ASN A 839 34.47 -6.22 -12.66
N GLY A 840 33.70 -5.30 -12.06
CA GLY A 840 33.25 -5.42 -10.67
C GLY A 840 34.36 -5.22 -9.64
N GLN A 841 35.48 -4.59 -10.02
CA GLN A 841 36.66 -4.36 -9.19
C GLN A 841 36.82 -2.85 -8.88
N ASN A 842 37.86 -2.50 -8.12
CA ASN A 842 38.27 -1.13 -7.83
C ASN A 842 37.12 -0.22 -7.30
N PRO A 843 36.54 -0.54 -6.13
CA PRO A 843 35.40 0.20 -5.61
C PRO A 843 35.76 1.66 -5.29
N PHE A 844 34.91 2.58 -5.73
CA PHE A 844 34.90 3.98 -5.28
C PHE A 844 33.68 4.21 -4.41
N THR A 845 33.90 4.59 -3.15
CA THR A 845 32.87 4.79 -2.14
C THR A 845 32.67 6.27 -1.83
N THR A 846 31.41 6.66 -1.70
CA THR A 846 30.96 7.96 -1.19
C THR A 846 29.92 7.73 -0.10
N THR A 847 30.11 8.31 1.07
CA THR A 847 29.16 8.24 2.19
C THR A 847 28.56 9.62 2.44
N ILE A 848 27.23 9.70 2.48
CA ILE A 848 26.48 10.89 2.89
C ILE A 848 25.91 10.61 4.28
N SER A 849 26.25 11.42 5.28
CA SER A 849 25.72 11.32 6.65
C SER A 849 24.83 12.52 6.96
N TYR A 850 23.71 12.28 7.63
CA TYR A 850 22.70 13.27 7.98
C TYR A 850 22.68 13.49 9.49
N GLY A 851 22.62 14.75 9.93
CA GLY A 851 22.44 15.12 11.34
C GLY A 851 21.16 15.90 11.56
N TYR A 852 20.35 15.48 12.52
CA TYR A 852 19.05 16.06 12.83
C TYR A 852 19.06 16.62 14.25
N ASN A 853 19.45 17.88 14.43
CA ASN A 853 19.70 18.40 15.79
C ASN A 853 18.47 19.03 16.44
N ASN A 854 17.40 19.33 15.70
CA ASN A 854 16.22 20.02 16.21
C ASN A 854 14.92 19.20 16.03
N ILE A 855 14.28 18.88 17.16
CA ILE A 855 13.06 18.07 17.26
C ILE A 855 11.76 18.83 16.91
N GLN A 856 11.82 20.14 16.68
CA GLN A 856 10.63 20.95 16.38
C GLN A 856 10.21 20.87 14.90
N HIS A 857 11.16 20.70 13.98
CA HIS A 857 10.88 20.66 12.54
C HIS A 857 11.30 19.35 11.86
N LEU A 858 12.15 18.53 12.49
CA LEU A 858 12.53 17.19 12.02
C LEU A 858 13.22 17.13 10.64
N LEU A 859 13.86 18.23 10.23
CA LEU A 859 14.62 18.32 8.97
C LEU A 859 16.12 18.14 9.23
N PRO A 860 16.91 17.67 8.23
CA PRO A 860 18.36 17.56 8.37
C PRO A 860 19.00 18.93 8.59
N THR A 861 19.72 19.08 9.70
CA THR A 861 20.51 20.27 10.07
C THR A 861 21.96 20.18 9.58
N THR A 862 22.47 18.97 9.31
CA THR A 862 23.79 18.78 8.68
C THR A 862 23.75 17.67 7.65
N VAL A 863 24.49 17.83 6.55
CA VAL A 863 24.71 16.80 5.53
C VAL A 863 26.20 16.76 5.20
N SER A 864 26.87 15.67 5.55
CA SER A 864 28.31 15.50 5.32
C SER A 864 28.54 14.44 4.26
N GLN A 865 29.27 14.79 3.20
CA GLN A 865 29.69 13.87 2.15
C GLN A 865 31.18 13.56 2.30
N THR A 866 31.52 12.29 2.47
CA THR A 866 32.90 11.79 2.55
C THR A 866 33.20 10.96 1.31
N ASN A 867 34.28 11.30 0.58
CA ASN A 867 34.72 10.54 -0.59
C ASN A 867 35.76 9.46 -0.23
N SER A 868 36.19 8.66 -1.22
CA SER A 868 37.17 7.57 -1.01
C SER A 868 38.56 8.01 -0.55
N LYS A 869 38.87 9.31 -0.63
CA LYS A 869 40.12 9.90 -0.11
C LYS A 869 39.97 10.41 1.33
N GLN A 870 38.85 10.13 1.99
CA GLN A 870 38.47 10.65 3.31
C GLN A 870 38.31 12.18 3.34
N GLU A 871 38.14 12.83 2.19
CA GLU A 871 37.84 14.26 2.12
C GLU A 871 36.36 14.48 2.43
N VAL A 872 36.07 15.40 3.35
CA VAL A 872 34.71 15.70 3.82
C VAL A 872 34.26 17.06 3.31
N MET A 873 33.15 17.07 2.58
CA MET A 873 32.36 18.27 2.30
C MET A 873 31.14 18.26 3.20
N LYS A 874 30.95 19.30 4.02
CA LYS A 874 29.85 19.37 4.99
C LYS A 874 28.96 20.57 4.70
N MET A 875 27.65 20.32 4.61
CA MET A 875 26.61 21.34 4.59
C MET A 875 25.98 21.45 5.97
N VAL A 876 25.75 22.66 6.45
CA VAL A 876 25.00 22.98 7.67
C VAL A 876 23.81 23.84 7.28
N TYR A 877 22.63 23.48 7.79
CA TYR A 877 21.36 24.17 7.55
C TYR A 877 20.82 24.67 8.89
N GLN A 878 20.33 25.91 8.89
CA GLN A 878 19.52 26.46 9.97
C GLN A 878 18.14 26.84 9.42
N TYR A 879 17.10 26.28 10.01
CA TYR A 879 15.70 26.57 9.72
C TYR A 879 15.18 27.65 10.67
N PRO A 880 13.97 28.21 10.50
CA PRO A 880 13.49 29.32 11.32
C PRO A 880 13.59 29.08 12.83
N GLN A 881 13.37 27.85 13.32
CA GLN A 881 13.48 27.51 14.75
C GLN A 881 14.93 27.37 15.25
N ASP A 882 15.90 27.23 14.35
CA ASP A 882 17.33 27.13 14.71
C ASP A 882 17.99 28.51 14.83
N VAL A 883 17.40 29.53 14.20
CA VAL A 883 18.00 30.84 14.07
C VAL A 883 17.91 31.60 15.40
N ASN A 884 19.05 32.03 15.91
CA ASN A 884 19.11 32.86 17.11
C ASN A 884 18.62 34.30 16.82
N THR A 885 17.35 34.56 17.07
CA THR A 885 16.70 35.85 16.82
C THR A 885 17.25 36.99 17.67
N SER A 886 17.93 36.73 18.79
CA SER A 886 18.51 37.78 19.65
C SER A 886 19.63 38.59 18.98
N GLN A 887 20.21 38.06 17.88
CA GLN A 887 21.29 38.70 17.12
C GLN A 887 20.80 39.35 15.82
N LEU A 888 19.49 39.32 15.55
CA LEU A 888 18.89 39.86 14.35
C LEU A 888 18.26 41.22 14.62
N ASP A 889 18.10 42.03 13.57
CA ASP A 889 17.29 43.24 13.66
C ASP A 889 15.80 42.88 13.86
N ALA A 890 15.01 43.87 14.30
CA ALA A 890 13.59 43.68 14.61
C ALA A 890 12.76 43.21 13.39
N THR A 891 13.10 43.66 12.18
CA THR A 891 12.36 43.33 10.96
C THR A 891 12.59 41.88 10.56
N THR A 892 13.86 41.43 10.59
CA THR A 892 14.20 40.04 10.32
C THR A 892 13.64 39.10 11.41
N THR A 893 13.67 39.53 12.67
CA THR A 893 13.06 38.78 13.79
C THR A 893 11.56 38.55 13.60
N GLU A 894 10.83 39.59 13.16
CA GLU A 894 9.41 39.47 12.82
C GLU A 894 9.19 38.49 11.66
N GLY A 895 10.03 38.56 10.61
CA GLY A 895 9.98 37.64 9.48
C GLY A 895 10.17 36.17 9.89
N ILE A 896 11.19 35.87 10.70
CA ILE A 896 11.44 34.52 11.23
C ILE A 896 10.25 34.03 12.07
N THR A 897 9.72 34.88 12.95
CA THR A 897 8.55 34.55 13.78
C THR A 897 7.33 34.22 12.91
N ALA A 898 7.12 34.98 11.84
CA ALA A 898 6.02 34.75 10.91
C ALA A 898 6.19 33.44 10.11
N LEU A 899 7.41 33.07 9.72
CA LEU A 899 7.71 31.77 9.10
C LEU A 899 7.38 30.61 10.05
N ILE A 900 7.79 30.71 11.32
CA ILE A 900 7.49 29.69 12.35
C ILE A 900 5.97 29.55 12.52
N ASN A 901 5.25 30.66 12.68
CA ASN A 901 3.80 30.64 12.89
C ASN A 901 3.04 30.04 11.70
N LYS A 902 3.53 30.26 10.46
CA LYS A 902 2.96 29.70 9.23
C LYS A 902 3.50 28.30 8.87
N HIS A 903 4.39 27.72 9.70
CA HIS A 903 5.07 26.45 9.44
C HIS A 903 5.82 26.40 8.08
N ILE A 904 6.37 27.54 7.66
CA ILE A 904 7.19 27.64 6.46
C ILE A 904 8.64 27.42 6.91
N GLN A 905 9.28 26.35 6.44
CA GLN A 905 10.57 25.86 6.93
C GLN A 905 11.70 25.97 5.88
N PRO A 906 12.01 27.17 5.34
CA PRO A 906 13.12 27.32 4.41
C PRO A 906 14.46 27.25 5.16
N ALA A 907 15.53 26.80 4.49
CA ALA A 907 16.88 26.93 5.03
C ALA A 907 17.28 28.41 5.06
N ILE A 908 17.20 29.06 6.22
CA ILE A 908 17.53 30.48 6.43
C ILE A 908 19.02 30.70 6.25
N ILE A 909 19.83 29.83 6.85
CA ILE A 909 21.29 29.85 6.72
C ILE A 909 21.73 28.51 6.15
N THR A 910 22.56 28.56 5.12
CA THR A 910 23.25 27.39 4.56
C THR A 910 24.75 27.65 4.54
N GLU A 911 25.53 26.80 5.20
CA GLU A 911 26.99 26.91 5.25
C GLU A 911 27.63 25.67 4.64
N GLN A 912 28.66 25.87 3.83
CA GLN A 912 29.42 24.81 3.18
C GLN A 912 30.87 24.82 3.68
N TYR A 913 31.31 23.67 4.16
CA TYR A 913 32.66 23.46 4.67
C TYR A 913 33.41 22.42 3.84
N ARG A 914 34.72 22.64 3.66
CA ARG A 914 35.68 21.61 3.24
C ARG A 914 36.55 21.30 4.46
N GLY A 915 36.37 20.11 5.06
CA GLY A 915 36.90 19.84 6.39
C GLY A 915 36.30 20.81 7.42
N SER A 916 37.15 21.58 8.11
CA SER A 916 36.74 22.64 9.05
C SER A 916 36.67 24.04 8.45
N ILE A 917 37.05 24.20 7.17
CA ILE A 917 37.16 25.51 6.52
C ILE A 917 35.83 25.87 5.87
N LEU A 918 35.23 27.00 6.27
CA LEU A 918 34.06 27.57 5.60
C LEU A 918 34.48 28.00 4.19
N THR A 919 33.71 27.57 3.18
CA THR A 919 33.94 27.89 1.77
C THR A 919 32.84 28.79 1.22
N ASN A 920 31.59 28.58 1.63
CA ASN A 920 30.46 29.39 1.23
C ASN A 920 29.44 29.47 2.37
N ARG A 921 28.81 30.63 2.53
CA ARG A 921 27.66 30.84 3.41
C ARG A 921 26.59 31.62 2.66
N LEU A 922 25.36 31.13 2.70
CA LEU A 922 24.17 31.77 2.15
C LEU A 922 23.23 32.12 3.31
N VAL A 923 22.75 33.35 3.35
CA VAL A 923 21.73 33.81 4.30
C VAL A 923 20.54 34.38 3.53
N GLN A 924 19.34 33.88 3.83
CA GLN A 924 18.08 34.33 3.24
C GLN A 924 17.28 35.06 4.31
N ASN A 925 17.27 36.39 4.26
CA ASN A 925 16.54 37.20 5.24
C ASN A 925 15.10 37.38 4.80
N TYR A 926 14.16 37.23 5.74
CA TYR A 926 12.73 37.36 5.50
C TYR A 926 12.17 38.51 6.33
N LYS A 927 11.09 39.13 5.84
CA LYS A 927 10.31 40.09 6.61
C LYS A 927 8.82 39.94 6.33
N VAL A 928 8.02 40.56 7.18
CA VAL A 928 6.60 40.82 6.89
C VAL A 928 6.52 42.10 6.06
N TRP A 929 5.94 42.00 4.87
CA TRP A 929 5.72 43.14 3.97
C TRP A 929 4.41 43.85 4.33
N ASP A 930 4.22 45.09 3.88
CA ASP A 930 3.07 45.95 4.25
C ASP A 930 1.69 45.31 3.99
N ASN A 931 1.63 44.32 3.10
CA ASN A 931 0.43 43.55 2.77
C ASN A 931 0.27 42.25 3.60
N GLY A 932 1.08 42.04 4.64
CA GLY A 932 1.09 40.83 5.47
C GLY A 932 1.78 39.61 4.83
N LEU A 933 2.37 39.77 3.64
CA LEU A 933 3.13 38.72 2.98
C LEU A 933 4.42 38.45 3.76
N VAL A 934 4.71 37.19 4.03
CA VAL A 934 6.00 36.76 4.60
C VAL A 934 6.86 36.31 3.43
N ALA A 935 7.84 37.12 3.05
CA ALA A 935 8.68 36.86 1.89
C ALA A 935 10.08 37.40 2.07
N MET A 936 10.99 36.91 1.23
CA MET A 936 12.41 37.22 1.29
C MET A 936 12.66 38.71 1.06
N GLN A 937 13.45 39.33 1.93
CA GLN A 937 13.91 40.71 1.82
C GLN A 937 15.18 40.80 0.98
N ASN A 938 16.16 39.92 1.24
CA ASN A 938 17.42 39.91 0.54
C ASN A 938 18.12 38.54 0.69
N ILE A 939 19.11 38.31 -0.17
CA ILE A 939 20.02 37.17 -0.12
C ILE A 939 21.43 37.72 0.11
N GLN A 940 22.10 37.18 1.12
CA GLN A 940 23.49 37.50 1.43
C GLN A 940 24.38 36.27 1.21
N THR A 941 25.60 36.49 0.76
CA THR A 941 26.59 35.44 0.51
C THR A 941 27.93 35.82 1.12
N GLN A 942 28.65 34.85 1.65
CA GLN A 942 30.04 34.98 2.10
C GLN A 942 30.85 33.86 1.45
N GLU A 943 31.93 34.22 0.77
CA GLU A 943 32.90 33.26 0.21
C GLU A 943 34.11 33.18 1.13
N GLY A 944 34.43 31.99 1.62
CA GLY A 944 35.56 31.79 2.54
C GLY A 944 35.50 32.71 3.77
N THR A 945 36.54 33.53 3.94
CA THR A 945 36.69 34.50 5.04
C THR A 945 36.26 35.92 4.66
N PHE A 946 35.77 36.15 3.44
CA PHE A 946 35.28 37.46 3.03
C PHE A 946 34.05 37.86 3.87
N PRO A 947 33.79 39.16 4.07
CA PRO A 947 32.61 39.59 4.80
C PRO A 947 31.32 39.13 4.10
N LEU A 948 30.25 38.99 4.89
CA LEU A 948 28.93 38.67 4.37
C LEU A 948 28.38 39.87 3.60
N GLU A 949 28.04 39.66 2.33
CA GLU A 949 27.58 40.73 1.43
C GLU A 949 26.21 40.41 0.86
N THR A 950 25.34 41.41 0.81
CA THR A 950 24.06 41.30 0.10
C THR A 950 24.32 41.17 -1.41
N ARG A 951 23.72 40.19 -2.07
CA ARG A 951 23.84 39.95 -3.52
C ARG A 951 22.56 40.22 -4.27
N VAL A 952 21.41 39.95 -3.66
CA VAL A 952 20.08 40.21 -4.22
C VAL A 952 19.25 40.93 -3.19
N GLU A 953 18.57 41.99 -3.61
CA GLU A 953 17.61 42.74 -2.81
C GLU A 953 16.25 42.68 -3.49
N PHE A 954 15.23 42.26 -2.75
CA PHE A 954 13.85 42.34 -3.19
C PHE A 954 13.27 43.65 -2.68
N LYS A 955 12.75 44.46 -3.61
CA LYS A 955 12.27 45.81 -3.29
C LYS A 955 10.75 45.86 -3.18
N LYS A 956 10.06 45.05 -4.00
CA LYS A 956 8.60 45.07 -4.04
C LYS A 956 8.02 43.71 -4.40
N TYR A 957 6.98 43.35 -3.67
CA TYR A 957 6.12 42.20 -3.97
C TYR A 957 4.70 42.66 -4.29
N GLY A 958 4.02 41.85 -5.10
CA GLY A 958 2.58 41.97 -5.32
C GLY A 958 1.81 41.40 -4.14
N THR A 959 0.51 41.69 -4.09
CA THR A 959 -0.43 41.14 -3.08
C THR A 959 -0.48 39.62 -3.07
N THR A 960 -0.12 38.98 -4.18
CA THR A 960 -0.16 37.52 -4.37
C THR A 960 1.21 36.85 -4.24
N GLY A 961 2.23 37.54 -3.71
CA GLY A 961 3.58 36.99 -3.51
C GLY A 961 4.53 37.04 -4.71
N ASN A 962 4.11 37.62 -5.83
CA ASN A 962 4.98 37.81 -6.99
C ASN A 962 6.04 38.85 -6.75
N ILE A 963 7.27 38.59 -7.21
CA ILE A 963 8.32 39.60 -7.25
C ILE A 963 7.94 40.63 -8.32
N LEU A 964 7.79 41.89 -7.91
CA LEU A 964 7.50 43.01 -8.81
C LEU A 964 8.77 43.80 -9.12
N GLU A 965 9.69 43.91 -8.16
CA GLU A 965 10.97 44.58 -8.35
C GLU A 965 12.06 43.94 -7.48
N GLN A 966 13.20 43.67 -8.11
CA GLN A 966 14.41 43.18 -7.46
C GLN A 966 15.67 43.80 -8.09
N SER A 967 16.79 43.79 -7.40
CA SER A 967 18.08 44.17 -7.98
C SER A 967 19.23 43.35 -7.41
N LYS A 968 20.27 43.15 -8.21
CA LYS A 968 21.59 42.83 -7.64
C LYS A 968 22.14 44.09 -6.97
N VAL A 969 22.91 43.93 -5.89
CA VAL A 969 23.52 45.08 -5.22
C VAL A 969 24.39 45.87 -6.21
N ASN A 970 24.22 47.19 -6.23
CA ASN A 970 24.85 48.13 -7.17
C ASN A 970 24.51 47.92 -8.65
N ALA A 971 23.46 47.15 -8.98
CA ALA A 971 22.96 46.98 -10.34
C ALA A 971 21.60 47.68 -10.55
N ALA A 972 21.24 47.85 -11.82
CA ALA A 972 19.91 48.31 -12.21
C ALA A 972 18.80 47.39 -11.66
N SER A 973 17.68 48.00 -11.26
CA SER A 973 16.47 47.25 -10.91
C SER A 973 15.95 46.46 -12.11
N GLN A 974 15.47 45.26 -11.82
CA GLN A 974 14.70 44.40 -12.68
C GLN A 974 13.25 44.37 -12.19
N VAL A 975 12.35 44.82 -13.04
CA VAL A 975 10.91 44.87 -12.80
C VAL A 975 10.24 43.72 -13.55
N THR A 976 9.29 43.05 -12.89
CA THR A 976 8.43 42.06 -13.54
C THR A 976 6.99 42.52 -13.46
N LEU A 977 6.33 42.65 -14.61
CA LEU A 977 4.88 42.83 -14.70
C LEU A 977 4.23 41.49 -14.92
N TRP A 978 3.18 41.24 -14.15
CA TRP A 978 2.42 40.01 -14.19
C TRP A 978 1.05 40.26 -14.81
N GLY A 979 0.60 39.33 -15.64
CA GLY A 979 -0.71 39.35 -16.28
C GLY A 979 -1.46 38.03 -16.06
N TYR A 980 -2.65 37.91 -16.65
CA TYR A 980 -3.54 36.75 -16.49
C TYR A 980 -3.82 36.46 -15.01
N ASN A 981 -4.42 37.42 -14.31
CA ASN A 981 -4.65 37.38 -12.85
C ASN A 981 -3.37 37.06 -12.05
N ASN A 982 -2.27 37.75 -12.39
CA ASN A 982 -0.96 37.61 -11.78
C ASN A 982 -0.29 36.23 -11.93
N ARG A 983 -0.74 35.40 -12.88
CA ARG A 983 -0.25 34.03 -13.06
C ARG A 983 1.04 33.95 -13.89
N TYR A 984 1.19 34.81 -14.89
CA TYR A 984 2.33 34.74 -15.81
C TYR A 984 3.09 36.08 -15.90
N PRO A 985 4.43 36.05 -16.00
CA PRO A 985 5.23 37.24 -16.22
C PRO A 985 5.06 37.70 -17.68
N VAL A 986 4.31 38.79 -17.89
CA VAL A 986 4.04 39.33 -19.24
C VAL A 986 5.08 40.35 -19.69
N ALA A 987 5.83 40.94 -18.75
CA ALA A 987 6.99 41.76 -19.07
C ALA A 987 8.10 41.64 -18.02
N ILE A 988 9.35 41.61 -18.46
CA ILE A 988 10.55 41.77 -17.64
C ILE A 988 11.31 42.98 -18.16
N VAL A 989 11.56 43.97 -17.28
CA VAL A 989 12.21 45.23 -17.62
C VAL A 989 13.45 45.43 -16.76
N THR A 990 14.62 45.59 -17.36
CA THR A 990 15.89 45.83 -16.64
C THR A 990 16.37 47.26 -16.91
N GLY A 991 16.59 48.06 -15.87
CA GLY A 991 17.00 49.47 -16.00
C GLY A 991 15.98 50.52 -15.56
N SER A 992 14.89 50.13 -14.91
CA SER A 992 13.83 51.06 -14.44
C SER A 992 13.19 50.55 -13.15
N ASP A 993 12.41 51.39 -12.46
CA ASP A 993 11.67 51.06 -11.23
C ASP A 993 10.21 50.67 -11.52
N TYR A 994 9.55 49.99 -10.58
CA TYR A 994 8.19 49.48 -10.79
C TYR A 994 7.16 50.59 -11.05
N ALA A 995 7.28 51.74 -10.38
CA ALA A 995 6.30 52.82 -10.52
C ALA A 995 6.35 53.43 -11.93
N THR A 996 7.56 53.68 -12.46
CA THR A 996 7.77 54.15 -13.82
C THR A 996 7.24 53.15 -14.86
N VAL A 997 7.57 51.87 -14.71
CA VAL A 997 7.17 50.81 -15.66
C VAL A 997 5.66 50.59 -15.63
N ALA A 998 5.05 50.52 -14.44
CA ALA A 998 3.61 50.30 -14.30
C ALA A 998 2.77 51.48 -14.82
N ALA A 999 3.27 52.71 -14.75
CA ALA A 999 2.58 53.90 -15.25
C ALA A 999 2.46 53.95 -16.79
N LEU A 1000 3.28 53.18 -17.52
CA LEU A 1000 3.27 53.13 -18.99
C LEU A 1000 2.20 52.20 -19.57
N VAL A 1001 1.57 51.39 -18.72
CA VAL A 1001 0.61 50.35 -19.14
C VAL A 1001 -0.63 50.37 -18.27
N ASN A 1002 -1.75 49.94 -18.84
CA ASN A 1002 -2.97 49.66 -18.10
C ASN A 1002 -2.88 48.26 -17.47
N LEU A 1003 -2.65 48.20 -16.15
CA LEU A 1003 -2.52 46.94 -15.42
C LEU A 1003 -3.77 46.05 -15.52
N THR A 1004 -4.98 46.63 -15.62
CA THR A 1004 -6.24 45.87 -15.77
C THR A 1004 -6.26 45.08 -17.07
N VAL A 1005 -5.73 45.66 -18.16
CA VAL A 1005 -5.59 44.97 -19.45
C VAL A 1005 -4.61 43.81 -19.34
N LEU A 1006 -3.53 43.95 -18.56
CA LEU A 1006 -2.59 42.85 -18.33
C LEU A 1006 -3.25 41.70 -17.54
N GLN A 1007 -4.10 42.02 -16.56
CA GLN A 1007 -4.74 41.00 -15.72
C GLN A 1007 -5.80 40.18 -16.47
N ALA A 1008 -6.66 40.84 -17.24
CA ALA A 1008 -7.76 40.19 -17.96
C ALA A 1008 -7.81 40.69 -19.41
N PRO A 1009 -6.84 40.29 -20.26
CA PRO A 1009 -6.80 40.75 -21.64
C PRO A 1009 -7.99 40.19 -22.43
N ALA A 1010 -8.71 41.07 -23.13
CA ALA A 1010 -9.84 40.66 -23.99
C ALA A 1010 -9.41 39.79 -25.18
N SER A 1011 -8.16 39.94 -25.63
CA SER A 1011 -7.50 39.08 -26.61
C SER A 1011 -5.99 39.24 -26.53
N GLU A 1012 -5.23 38.31 -27.11
CA GLU A 1012 -3.77 38.40 -27.21
C GLU A 1012 -3.34 39.69 -27.94
N ALA A 1013 -4.06 40.10 -28.99
CA ALA A 1013 -3.76 41.32 -29.73
C ALA A 1013 -3.86 42.58 -28.86
N VAL A 1014 -4.87 42.66 -27.99
CA VAL A 1014 -5.04 43.76 -27.03
C VAL A 1014 -3.88 43.77 -26.03
N LEU A 1015 -3.47 42.61 -25.52
CA LEU A 1015 -2.33 42.50 -24.60
C LEU A 1015 -1.03 42.94 -25.26
N LYS A 1016 -0.75 42.48 -26.48
CA LYS A 1016 0.46 42.88 -27.24
C LYS A 1016 0.51 44.37 -27.48
N ALA A 1017 -0.61 44.97 -27.88
CA ALA A 1017 -0.71 46.41 -28.08
C ALA A 1017 -0.38 47.16 -26.77
N GLU A 1018 -0.88 46.70 -25.64
CA GLU A 1018 -0.58 47.28 -24.33
C GLU A 1018 0.90 47.14 -23.96
N LEU A 1019 1.46 45.93 -24.08
CA LEU A 1019 2.87 45.63 -23.78
C LEU A 1019 3.85 46.39 -24.69
N SER A 1020 3.45 46.72 -25.93
CA SER A 1020 4.28 47.49 -26.87
C SER A 1020 4.59 48.91 -26.36
N LYS A 1021 3.73 49.49 -25.51
CA LYS A 1021 3.94 50.81 -24.90
C LYS A 1021 5.20 50.85 -24.05
N LEU A 1022 5.57 49.74 -23.42
CA LEU A 1022 6.79 49.63 -22.60
C LEU A 1022 8.06 49.88 -23.42
N ARG A 1023 8.19 49.22 -24.58
CA ARG A 1023 9.37 49.38 -25.45
C ARG A 1023 9.49 50.80 -25.99
N ASN A 1024 8.36 51.42 -26.33
CA ASN A 1024 8.34 52.79 -26.84
C ASN A 1024 8.65 53.80 -25.73
N GLY A 1025 8.02 53.68 -24.56
CA GLY A 1025 8.20 54.58 -23.42
C GLY A 1025 9.58 54.49 -22.77
N LEU A 1026 10.23 53.33 -22.84
CA LEU A 1026 11.53 53.06 -22.23
C LEU A 1026 12.69 52.98 -23.24
N LYS A 1027 12.45 53.39 -24.50
CA LYS A 1027 13.46 53.32 -25.56
C LYS A 1027 14.73 54.06 -25.15
N GLY A 1028 15.87 53.36 -25.18
CA GLY A 1028 17.17 53.89 -24.79
C GLY A 1028 17.40 54.05 -23.28
N LYS A 1029 16.44 53.67 -22.43
CA LYS A 1029 16.51 53.78 -20.97
C LYS A 1029 16.55 52.42 -20.27
N ALA A 1030 15.82 51.43 -20.78
CA ALA A 1030 15.74 50.09 -20.19
C ALA A 1030 15.65 48.99 -21.26
N GLN A 1031 16.03 47.78 -20.88
CA GLN A 1031 15.83 46.56 -21.67
C GLN A 1031 14.46 45.97 -21.35
N VAL A 1032 13.71 45.57 -22.38
CA VAL A 1032 12.34 45.06 -22.22
C VAL A 1032 12.24 43.69 -22.90
N ILE A 1033 11.71 42.71 -22.16
CA ILE A 1033 11.27 41.42 -22.67
C ILE A 1033 9.78 41.32 -22.39
N THR A 1034 8.98 40.86 -23.35
CA THR A 1034 7.53 40.71 -23.19
C THR A 1034 7.09 39.33 -23.64
N ALA A 1035 6.06 38.77 -23.01
CA ALA A 1035 5.51 37.48 -23.38
C ALA A 1035 3.99 37.46 -23.25
N THR A 1036 3.35 36.64 -24.08
CA THR A 1036 1.91 36.36 -24.06
C THR A 1036 1.68 34.86 -23.87
N TYR A 1037 0.51 34.47 -23.36
CA TYR A 1037 0.25 33.11 -22.89
C TYR A 1037 -1.17 32.68 -23.22
N ILE A 1038 -1.38 31.37 -23.43
CA ILE A 1038 -2.68 30.74 -23.20
C ILE A 1038 -2.67 30.16 -21.79
N PRO A 1039 -3.60 30.58 -20.90
CA PRO A 1039 -3.69 30.05 -19.54
C PRO A 1039 -3.69 28.53 -19.49
N SER A 1040 -2.94 27.98 -18.55
CA SER A 1040 -2.72 26.54 -18.34
C SER A 1040 -2.09 25.74 -19.50
N ILE A 1041 -1.74 26.39 -20.62
CA ILE A 1041 -1.02 25.77 -21.75
C ILE A 1041 0.45 26.23 -21.77
N GLY A 1042 0.69 27.54 -21.88
CA GLY A 1042 2.03 28.12 -21.94
C GLY A 1042 2.13 29.38 -22.80
N ILE A 1043 3.37 29.79 -23.12
CA ILE A 1043 3.69 31.00 -23.89
C ILE A 1043 3.14 30.88 -25.31
N THR A 1044 2.51 31.91 -25.86
CA THR A 1044 2.13 31.99 -27.28
C THR A 1044 3.06 32.88 -28.09
N SER A 1045 3.58 33.95 -27.50
CA SER A 1045 4.63 34.74 -28.13
C SER A 1045 5.59 35.34 -27.12
N LYS A 1046 6.82 35.58 -27.55
CA LYS A 1046 7.87 36.23 -26.77
C LYS A 1046 8.59 37.24 -27.65
N ILE A 1047 8.80 38.45 -27.13
CA ILE A 1047 9.65 39.45 -27.76
C ILE A 1047 10.88 39.65 -26.86
N ASP A 1048 12.07 39.42 -27.41
CA ASP A 1048 13.34 39.50 -26.68
C ASP A 1048 13.85 40.95 -26.48
N VAL A 1049 15.05 41.12 -25.92
CA VAL A 1049 15.63 42.46 -25.73
C VAL A 1049 15.93 43.19 -27.05
N ALA A 1050 16.18 42.47 -28.14
CA ALA A 1050 16.45 43.02 -29.47
C ALA A 1050 15.16 43.41 -30.23
N GLY A 1051 13.99 43.06 -29.70
CA GLY A 1051 12.70 43.31 -30.35
C GLY A 1051 12.33 42.24 -31.37
N ILE A 1052 12.97 41.08 -31.33
CA ILE A 1052 12.66 39.95 -32.19
C ILE A 1052 11.54 39.15 -31.54
N GLU A 1053 10.44 38.94 -32.28
CA GLU A 1053 9.31 38.14 -31.85
C GLU A 1053 9.47 36.66 -32.27
N GLU A 1054 9.21 35.78 -31.32
CA GLU A 1054 9.05 34.34 -31.48
C GLU A 1054 7.60 33.94 -31.18
N PHE A 1055 7.06 33.01 -31.95
CA PHE A 1055 5.73 32.43 -31.76
C PHE A 1055 5.82 30.98 -31.32
N TYR A 1056 4.92 30.55 -30.46
CA TYR A 1056 4.87 29.22 -29.85
C TYR A 1056 3.48 28.63 -30.14
N GLU A 1057 3.45 27.52 -30.86
CA GLU A 1057 2.22 26.80 -31.20
C GLU A 1057 2.15 25.50 -30.43
N TYR A 1058 0.95 25.14 -29.99
CA TYR A 1058 0.68 23.89 -29.27
C TYR A 1058 -0.14 22.95 -30.14
N ASP A 1059 0.03 21.64 -29.91
CA ASP A 1059 -0.92 20.67 -30.41
C ASP A 1059 -2.24 20.75 -29.62
N SER A 1060 -3.25 20.04 -30.12
CA SER A 1060 -4.57 19.91 -29.51
C SER A 1060 -4.59 19.29 -28.11
N PHE A 1061 -3.50 18.65 -27.69
CA PHE A 1061 -3.31 18.14 -26.34
C PHE A 1061 -2.52 19.11 -25.45
N GLN A 1062 -2.35 20.36 -25.90
CA GLN A 1062 -1.71 21.44 -25.15
C GLN A 1062 -0.20 21.22 -24.92
N ARG A 1063 0.46 20.48 -25.83
CA ARG A 1063 1.92 20.28 -25.82
C ARG A 1063 2.57 21.14 -26.89
N LEU A 1064 3.71 21.77 -26.60
CA LEU A 1064 4.38 22.71 -27.50
C LEU A 1064 4.81 22.01 -28.80
N ARG A 1065 4.21 22.33 -29.94
CA ARG A 1065 4.48 21.69 -31.23
C ARG A 1065 5.53 22.43 -32.06
N LEU A 1066 5.48 23.76 -32.11
CA LEU A 1066 6.36 24.58 -32.96
C LEU A 1066 6.81 25.84 -32.23
N ILE A 1067 8.02 26.29 -32.56
CA ILE A 1067 8.50 27.64 -32.30
C ILE A 1067 8.87 28.26 -33.64
N ARG A 1068 8.35 29.45 -33.93
CA ARG A 1068 8.58 30.17 -35.18
C ARG A 1068 9.19 31.54 -34.94
N ASP A 1069 9.91 32.05 -35.93
CA ASP A 1069 10.39 33.44 -35.95
C ASP A 1069 9.30 34.40 -36.47
N ARG A 1070 9.60 35.70 -36.43
CA ARG A 1070 8.73 36.76 -36.97
C ARG A 1070 8.36 36.63 -38.45
N ASN A 1071 9.13 35.88 -39.22
CA ASN A 1071 8.92 35.64 -40.65
C ASN A 1071 8.14 34.32 -40.88
N ASN A 1072 7.62 33.70 -39.82
CA ASN A 1072 6.91 32.42 -39.82
C ASN A 1072 7.79 31.19 -40.14
N ASN A 1073 9.12 31.34 -40.13
CA ASN A 1073 10.04 30.21 -40.29
C ASN A 1073 10.07 29.38 -39.01
N ILE A 1074 10.09 28.06 -39.15
CA ILE A 1074 10.21 27.13 -38.02
C ILE A 1074 11.63 27.22 -37.46
N ILE A 1075 11.76 27.68 -36.22
CA ILE A 1075 13.02 27.66 -35.45
C ILE A 1075 13.19 26.27 -34.82
N LYS A 1076 12.12 25.75 -34.23
CA LYS A 1076 12.10 24.42 -33.59
C LYS A 1076 10.76 23.75 -33.84
N GLN A 1077 10.81 22.45 -34.08
CA GLN A 1077 9.64 21.59 -34.13
C GLN A 1077 9.80 20.48 -33.09
N PHE A 1078 8.76 20.28 -32.31
CA PHE A 1078 8.68 19.26 -31.29
C PHE A 1078 7.64 18.24 -31.72
N CYS A 1079 8.10 16.99 -31.85
CA CYS A 1079 7.26 15.88 -32.20
C CYS A 1079 7.14 14.97 -30.97
N TYR A 1080 5.94 14.92 -30.41
CA TYR A 1080 5.64 14.13 -29.24
C TYR A 1080 5.21 12.74 -29.65
N ASN A 1081 6.22 11.91 -29.83
CA ASN A 1081 6.07 10.50 -30.09
C ASN A 1081 6.04 9.77 -28.76
N TYR A 1082 5.07 8.88 -28.58
CA TYR A 1082 5.20 7.87 -27.54
C TYR A 1082 6.24 6.85 -28.02
N ALA A 1083 6.87 6.12 -27.09
CA ALA A 1083 7.71 4.98 -27.45
C ALA A 1083 6.88 4.06 -28.36
N GLY A 1084 7.20 4.00 -29.65
CA GLY A 1084 6.23 3.47 -30.60
C GLY A 1084 6.02 4.19 -31.92
N MET A 1085 6.35 5.46 -32.03
CA MET A 1085 6.03 6.24 -33.24
C MET A 1085 7.26 6.52 -34.12
N PRO A 1086 7.12 6.48 -35.47
CA PRO A 1086 8.18 6.88 -36.38
C PRO A 1086 8.75 8.25 -35.98
N LEU A 1087 10.08 8.40 -36.05
CA LEU A 1087 10.80 9.67 -35.81
C LEU A 1087 10.54 10.74 -36.89
N GLY A 1088 9.50 10.57 -37.71
CA GLY A 1088 9.07 11.54 -38.70
C GLY A 1088 7.99 12.43 -38.12
N CYS A 1089 8.27 13.72 -38.02
CA CYS A 1089 7.21 14.71 -37.97
C CYS A 1089 6.44 14.63 -39.31
N PRO A 1090 5.11 14.46 -39.34
CA PRO A 1090 4.37 14.68 -40.58
C PRO A 1090 4.74 16.06 -41.08
N ASP A 1091 5.20 16.15 -42.34
CA ASP A 1091 5.58 17.42 -42.93
C ASP A 1091 4.47 18.43 -42.68
N ALA A 1092 4.84 19.60 -42.14
CA ALA A 1092 3.94 20.74 -42.17
C ALA A 1092 3.72 21.03 -43.65
N GLY A 1093 2.64 20.48 -44.21
CA GLY A 1093 2.31 20.62 -45.62
C GLY A 1093 2.47 22.07 -46.04
N PHE A 1094 3.36 22.29 -46.99
CA PHE A 1094 3.39 23.51 -47.79
C PHE A 1094 2.14 23.55 -48.67
#